data_AF-A0A2N6P633-F1
#
_entry.id   AF-A0A2N6P633-F1
#
_cell.length_a   1.000
_cell.length_b   1.000
_cell.length_c   1.000
_cell.angle_alpha   90.00
_cell.angle_beta   90.00
_cell.angle_gamma   90.00
#
_symmetry.space_group_name_H-M   'P 1'
#
loop_
_entity.id
_entity.type
_entity.pdbx_description
1 polymer ?
#
loop_
_entity_poly.entity_id
_entity_poly.type
_entity_poly.pdbx_seq_one_letter_code
_entity_poly.pdbx_strand_id
1 'polypeptide(L)'
;MSLQKLENYSNKAVIQEEVLILTELLEDITKNMLAPETFEKIIQLKELSTQEDYQGLNQLVTSLTNDEMAYISRYFSILPLLINISEDVDLAYEINHQNNIDQDYLGKLSATIKMVAEKENAVEILEHLNVVPVLTAHPTQVQRKSMLDLTNHIHTLLRKYRDVKLGLINKEKWHNDLRRYIEIIMQTDMIREKKLKVTNEITNVMEYYNSSFLKAVPHLTAEYKRLAKKHGLELKHPKPITMGMWIGGDRDGNPFVTADTLKQSAMTQCEVIMNYYDEKIYQLYREFSLSTSIVNVSKQVREMARQSKDNSIYREKELYRRALFDIQSKIQATKTYLIEDKEVGARYETANDFYKDLITIRDSLLENKGEALISGDFVELIQAVEIFGFYLASIDMRQDSSVHEACVAELLKSAGIHSHYSELSEEEKCQLLLKELEEDPRILSATHVEKSELLEKELAIFKAARKLKDKLGDDVIRQTIISHATSVSDMLELAILLKEVGLVDKERARVQIVPLFETIEDLDHSEETMREYLSLPLAKKWIASRNNYQEIMLGYSDSNKDGGYLSSCWTLYKAQQQLTAIGDEFGVKVTFFHGRGGTVGRGGGPTYEAITSQPLKSIKDRIRLTEQGEVIGNKYGNKDAAYYNLEMLVSAAINRMITQKKSDTNTSNRYEAIMDQVVDRSYDIYRDLVFGNDHFYDYFFESSPIKAISSFNIGSRPAARKTITEIGGLRAIPWVFSWSQSRVMFPGWYGVGSSFKEFIDKNPENIAILRDMYQNWPFFQSLLSNVDMVLSKSNMNIAFEYAKLCEDDQVKAIYETILNEWQVTKEVILAIEGYDELLAENPYLKASLDYRMPYFNILNYIQLELIKRQRRGELSSDQEKLIHTTINGIATGLRNSG
;
A
#
# COMPACT_ATOMS: atom_id res chain seq x y z
N MET A 1 -25.30 0.55 -19.90
CA MET A 1 -23.97 0.27 -20.49
C MET A 1 -23.07 -0.22 -19.38
N SER A 2 -22.33 -1.29 -19.58
CA SER A 2 -21.22 -1.65 -18.70
C SER A 2 -20.17 -0.56 -18.82
N LEU A 3 -19.93 0.22 -17.75
CA LEU A 3 -18.80 1.14 -17.73
C LEU A 3 -17.51 0.32 -17.83
N GLN A 4 -16.57 0.75 -18.66
CA GLN A 4 -15.27 0.09 -18.81
C GLN A 4 -14.25 0.70 -17.86
N LYS A 5 -13.26 -0.11 -17.47
CA LYS A 5 -12.06 0.33 -16.76
C LYS A 5 -11.15 1.12 -17.68
N LEU A 6 -10.50 2.17 -17.16
CA LEU A 6 -9.60 3.00 -17.96
C LEU A 6 -8.38 2.25 -18.46
N GLU A 7 -7.88 1.28 -17.70
CA GLU A 7 -6.78 0.42 -18.14
C GLU A 7 -7.13 -0.34 -19.44
N ASN A 8 -8.42 -0.59 -19.71
CA ASN A 8 -8.87 -1.29 -20.91
C ASN A 8 -9.02 -0.39 -22.14
N TYR A 9 -8.92 0.94 -22.01
CA TYR A 9 -9.00 1.89 -23.13
C TYR A 9 -7.67 2.05 -23.88
N SER A 10 -6.63 1.25 -23.56
CA SER A 10 -5.26 1.45 -24.02
C SER A 10 -5.13 1.74 -25.52
N ASN A 11 -4.40 2.81 -25.86
CA ASN A 11 -4.12 3.14 -27.24
C ASN A 11 -2.93 2.30 -27.74
N LYS A 12 -3.20 1.03 -28.07
CA LYS A 12 -2.17 0.04 -28.47
C LYS A 12 -1.21 0.58 -29.53
N ALA A 13 -1.70 1.37 -30.48
CA ALA A 13 -0.88 1.93 -31.54
C ALA A 13 0.11 3.00 -31.03
N VAL A 14 -0.32 3.85 -30.09
CA VAL A 14 0.56 4.87 -29.48
C VAL A 14 1.61 4.21 -28.60
N ILE A 15 1.21 3.25 -27.77
CA ILE A 15 2.16 2.49 -26.93
C ILE A 15 3.19 1.78 -27.80
N GLN A 16 2.76 1.12 -28.89
CA GLN A 16 3.68 0.49 -29.84
C GLN A 16 4.67 1.48 -30.46
N GLU A 17 4.21 2.67 -30.87
CA GLU A 17 5.05 3.72 -31.44
C GLU A 17 6.08 4.24 -30.42
N GLU A 18 5.66 4.51 -29.18
CA GLU A 18 6.53 4.95 -28.09
C GLU A 18 7.55 3.87 -27.70
N VAL A 19 7.11 2.62 -27.55
CA VAL A 19 7.98 1.47 -27.25
C VAL A 19 9.03 1.27 -28.35
N LEU A 20 8.65 1.44 -29.62
CA LEU A 20 9.60 1.37 -30.74
C LEU A 20 10.67 2.45 -30.61
N ILE A 21 10.28 3.71 -30.38
CA ILE A 21 11.23 4.83 -30.19
C ILE A 21 12.19 4.55 -29.03
N LEU A 22 11.66 4.10 -27.89
CA LEU A 22 12.46 3.82 -26.70
C LEU A 22 13.42 2.65 -26.94
N THR A 23 12.98 1.62 -27.67
CA THR A 23 13.80 0.45 -28.01
C THR A 23 14.92 0.83 -28.97
N GLU A 24 14.62 1.57 -30.04
CA GLU A 24 15.61 2.04 -31.01
C GLU A 24 16.67 2.95 -30.35
N LEU A 25 16.23 3.84 -29.46
CA LEU A 25 17.15 4.69 -28.69
C LEU A 25 18.06 3.86 -27.79
N LEU A 26 17.50 2.90 -27.05
CA LEU A 26 18.28 2.04 -26.16
C LEU A 26 19.26 1.17 -26.95
N GLU A 27 18.86 0.63 -28.10
CA GLU A 27 19.71 -0.15 -28.99
C GLU A 27 20.86 0.70 -29.54
N ASP A 28 20.59 1.90 -30.06
CA ASP A 28 21.64 2.76 -30.57
C ASP A 28 22.62 3.21 -29.48
N ILE A 29 22.13 3.55 -28.29
CA ILE A 29 22.99 3.85 -27.13
C ILE A 29 23.87 2.65 -26.81
N THR A 30 23.28 1.46 -26.71
CA THR A 30 24.00 0.23 -26.33
C THR A 30 25.02 -0.17 -27.39
N LYS A 31 24.70 -0.01 -28.67
CA LYS A 31 25.62 -0.24 -29.79
C LYS A 31 26.86 0.65 -29.74
N ASN A 32 26.70 1.89 -29.27
CA ASN A 32 27.83 2.82 -29.11
C ASN A 32 28.67 2.53 -27.84
N MET A 33 28.11 1.82 -26.86
CA MET A 33 28.78 1.47 -25.61
C MET A 33 29.55 0.14 -25.68
N LEU A 34 29.17 -0.76 -26.58
CA LEU A 34 29.67 -2.14 -26.63
C LEU A 34 30.48 -2.42 -27.89
N ALA A 35 31.33 -3.45 -27.81
CA ALA A 35 31.92 -4.05 -29.00
C ALA A 35 30.82 -4.64 -29.91
N PRO A 36 30.96 -4.58 -31.25
CA PRO A 36 29.95 -5.08 -32.19
C PRO A 36 29.52 -6.53 -31.91
N GLU A 37 30.46 -7.39 -31.55
CA GLU A 37 30.22 -8.81 -31.28
C GLU A 37 29.34 -9.01 -30.04
N THR A 38 29.51 -8.19 -28.99
CA THR A 38 28.67 -8.25 -27.79
C THR A 38 27.28 -7.69 -28.05
N PHE A 39 27.16 -6.64 -28.87
CA PHE A 39 25.86 -6.10 -29.26
C PHE A 39 25.06 -7.11 -30.10
N GLU A 40 25.70 -7.82 -31.02
CA GLU A 40 25.05 -8.89 -31.82
C GLU A 40 24.45 -9.98 -30.92
N LYS A 41 25.12 -10.35 -29.81
CA LYS A 41 24.57 -11.30 -28.83
C LYS A 41 23.27 -10.79 -28.19
N ILE A 42 23.12 -9.49 -27.94
CA ILE A 42 21.85 -8.93 -27.42
C ILE A 42 20.71 -9.16 -28.42
N ILE A 43 20.97 -8.93 -29.70
CA ILE A 43 19.98 -9.14 -30.76
C ILE A 43 19.64 -10.63 -30.90
N GLN A 44 20.64 -11.52 -30.88
CA GLN A 44 20.43 -12.97 -30.92
C GLN A 44 19.60 -13.46 -29.71
N LEU A 45 19.86 -12.96 -28.50
CA LEU A 45 19.05 -13.29 -27.32
C LEU A 45 17.58 -12.89 -27.50
N LYS A 46 17.30 -11.72 -28.11
CA LYS A 46 15.94 -11.27 -28.42
C LYS A 46 15.26 -12.19 -29.44
N GLU A 47 15.95 -12.54 -30.51
CA GLU A 47 15.43 -13.42 -31.57
C GLU A 47 15.09 -14.82 -31.01
N LEU A 48 16.02 -15.43 -30.28
CA LEU A 48 15.84 -16.75 -29.66
C LEU A 48 14.65 -16.75 -28.68
N SER A 49 14.54 -15.73 -27.84
CA SER A 49 13.43 -15.62 -26.89
C SER A 49 12.09 -15.42 -27.58
N THR A 50 12.04 -14.64 -28.66
CA THR A 50 10.81 -14.40 -29.45
C THR A 50 10.37 -15.66 -30.21
N GLN A 51 11.32 -16.49 -30.63
CA GLN A 51 11.05 -17.79 -31.27
C GLN A 51 10.78 -18.91 -30.27
N GLU A 52 10.80 -18.61 -28.96
CA GLU A 52 10.68 -19.59 -27.87
C GLU A 52 11.75 -20.70 -27.91
N ASP A 53 12.92 -20.44 -28.52
CA ASP A 53 14.06 -21.36 -28.52
C ASP A 53 14.85 -21.23 -27.21
N TYR A 54 14.29 -21.85 -26.16
CA TYR A 54 14.87 -21.87 -24.82
C TYR A 54 16.21 -22.61 -24.74
N GLN A 55 16.44 -23.60 -25.61
CA GLN A 55 17.72 -24.34 -25.65
C GLN A 55 18.83 -23.48 -26.21
N GLY A 56 18.59 -22.82 -27.36
CA GLY A 56 19.52 -21.86 -27.94
C GLY A 56 19.78 -20.69 -26.99
N LEU A 57 18.73 -20.18 -26.32
CA LEU A 57 18.85 -19.12 -25.33
C LEU A 57 19.79 -19.51 -24.18
N ASN A 58 19.60 -20.70 -23.60
CA ASN A 58 20.44 -21.19 -22.50
C ASN A 58 21.91 -21.41 -22.94
N GLN A 59 22.14 -21.94 -24.15
CA GLN A 59 23.48 -22.10 -24.70
C GLN A 59 24.18 -20.75 -24.88
N LEU A 60 23.49 -19.76 -25.45
CA LEU A 60 24.05 -18.43 -25.66
C LEU A 60 24.35 -17.75 -24.33
N VAL A 61 23.43 -17.79 -23.36
CA VAL A 61 23.63 -17.21 -22.01
C VAL A 61 24.83 -17.86 -21.31
N THR A 62 24.97 -19.19 -21.38
CA THR A 62 26.11 -19.90 -20.78
C THR A 62 27.43 -19.47 -21.40
N SER A 63 27.46 -19.12 -22.69
CA SER A 63 28.68 -18.71 -23.39
C SER A 63 29.14 -17.27 -23.11
N LEU A 64 28.31 -16.44 -22.48
CA LEU A 64 28.63 -15.04 -22.17
C LEU A 64 29.77 -14.93 -21.16
N THR A 65 30.69 -13.99 -21.35
CA THR A 65 31.67 -13.66 -20.30
C THR A 65 31.01 -12.90 -19.15
N ASN A 66 31.66 -12.83 -17.97
CA ASN A 66 31.11 -12.05 -16.84
C ASN A 66 30.98 -10.56 -17.18
N ASP A 67 31.87 -10.02 -18.01
CA ASP A 67 31.82 -8.62 -18.43
C ASP A 67 30.65 -8.39 -19.41
N GLU A 68 30.39 -9.33 -20.32
CA GLU A 68 29.22 -9.28 -21.20
C GLU A 68 27.91 -9.35 -20.39
N MET A 69 27.84 -10.24 -19.39
CA MET A 69 26.69 -10.37 -18.49
C MET A 69 26.35 -9.04 -17.80
N ALA A 70 27.35 -8.22 -17.45
CA ALA A 70 27.13 -6.95 -16.79
C ALA A 70 26.32 -5.97 -17.65
N TYR A 71 26.67 -5.82 -18.92
CA TYR A 71 25.96 -4.91 -19.83
C TYR A 71 24.63 -5.51 -20.30
N ILE A 72 24.62 -6.81 -20.62
CA ILE A 72 23.44 -7.50 -21.15
C ILE A 72 22.33 -7.56 -20.08
N SER A 73 22.68 -7.87 -18.82
CA SER A 73 21.69 -7.86 -17.71
C SER A 73 21.08 -6.47 -17.49
N ARG A 74 21.86 -5.40 -17.65
CA ARG A 74 21.36 -4.02 -17.54
C ARG A 74 20.43 -3.67 -18.69
N TYR A 75 20.79 -3.99 -19.94
CA TYR A 75 19.92 -3.79 -21.09
C TYR A 75 18.54 -4.46 -20.88
N PHE A 76 18.53 -5.75 -20.52
CA PHE A 76 17.27 -6.49 -20.29
C PHE A 76 16.55 -6.12 -18.99
N SER A 77 17.18 -5.36 -18.09
CA SER A 77 16.50 -4.75 -16.94
C SER A 77 15.90 -3.38 -17.26
N ILE A 78 16.52 -2.62 -18.18
CA ILE A 78 16.09 -1.26 -18.54
C ILE A 78 15.00 -1.28 -19.61
N LEU A 79 15.08 -2.15 -20.61
CA LEU A 79 14.09 -2.20 -21.69
C LEU A 79 12.66 -2.37 -21.16
N PRO A 80 12.36 -3.32 -20.26
CA PRO A 80 11.00 -3.46 -19.73
C PRO A 80 10.57 -2.30 -18.83
N LEU A 81 11.52 -1.64 -18.16
CA LEU A 81 11.25 -0.41 -17.42
C LEU A 81 10.80 0.71 -18.36
N LEU A 82 11.45 0.88 -19.52
CA LEU A 82 11.04 1.86 -20.53
C LEU A 82 9.65 1.55 -21.09
N ILE A 83 9.34 0.27 -21.36
CA ILE A 83 8.02 -0.18 -21.80
C ILE A 83 6.95 0.18 -20.74
N ASN A 84 7.22 -0.14 -19.46
CA ASN A 84 6.31 0.21 -18.37
C ASN A 84 6.02 1.72 -18.32
N ILE A 85 7.04 2.56 -18.52
CA ILE A 85 6.85 4.02 -18.50
C ILE A 85 5.90 4.45 -19.63
N SER A 86 5.99 3.89 -20.83
CA SER A 86 5.06 4.21 -21.92
C SER A 86 3.62 3.80 -21.58
N GLU A 87 3.42 2.60 -21.02
CA GLU A 87 2.10 2.14 -20.55
C GLU A 87 1.52 3.09 -19.49
N ASP A 88 2.34 3.49 -18.51
CA ASP A 88 1.92 4.37 -17.42
C ASP A 88 1.61 5.80 -17.95
N VAL A 89 2.35 6.28 -18.94
CA VAL A 89 2.09 7.56 -19.63
C VAL A 89 0.76 7.54 -20.38
N ASP A 90 0.47 6.45 -21.09
CA ASP A 90 -0.79 6.29 -21.83
C ASP A 90 -1.99 6.22 -20.87
N LEU A 91 -1.89 5.44 -19.79
CA LEU A 91 -2.92 5.40 -18.76
C LEU A 91 -3.15 6.79 -18.14
N ALA A 92 -2.07 7.49 -17.78
CA ALA A 92 -2.17 8.85 -17.24
C ALA A 92 -2.79 9.84 -18.25
N TYR A 93 -2.54 9.64 -19.55
CA TYR A 93 -3.18 10.42 -20.62
C TYR A 93 -4.67 10.13 -20.68
N GLU A 94 -5.05 8.86 -20.68
CA GLU A 94 -6.45 8.45 -20.79
C GLU A 94 -7.27 8.94 -19.59
N ILE A 95 -6.73 8.81 -18.37
CA ILE A 95 -7.31 9.40 -17.15
C ILE A 95 -7.57 10.90 -17.35
N ASN A 96 -6.55 11.64 -17.80
CA ASN A 96 -6.67 13.08 -17.99
C ASN A 96 -7.69 13.43 -19.09
N HIS A 97 -7.64 12.75 -20.23
CA HIS A 97 -8.53 12.97 -21.36
C HIS A 97 -9.99 12.72 -21.00
N GLN A 98 -10.30 11.53 -20.45
CA GLN A 98 -11.67 11.14 -20.09
C GLN A 98 -12.27 12.06 -19.02
N ASN A 99 -11.46 12.54 -18.09
CA ASN A 99 -11.88 13.56 -17.12
C ASN A 99 -12.21 14.91 -17.77
N ASN A 100 -11.43 15.36 -18.76
CA ASN A 100 -11.68 16.65 -19.42
C ASN A 100 -12.83 16.63 -20.43
N ILE A 101 -13.17 15.47 -21.01
CA ILE A 101 -14.34 15.33 -21.90
C ILE A 101 -15.61 14.90 -21.17
N ASP A 102 -15.58 14.87 -19.83
CA ASP A 102 -16.70 14.50 -18.96
C ASP A 102 -17.29 13.10 -19.22
N GLN A 103 -16.49 12.17 -19.75
CA GLN A 103 -16.94 10.81 -20.01
C GLN A 103 -16.89 9.95 -18.73
N ASP A 104 -17.92 9.14 -18.49
CA ASP A 104 -17.97 8.22 -17.35
C ASP A 104 -17.15 6.94 -17.62
N TYR A 105 -16.48 6.45 -16.59
CA TYR A 105 -15.75 5.17 -16.54
C TYR A 105 -15.98 4.49 -15.18
N LEU A 106 -15.61 3.21 -15.08
CA LEU A 106 -15.81 2.44 -13.84
C LEU A 106 -15.07 3.13 -12.68
N GLY A 107 -15.81 3.43 -11.61
CA GLY A 107 -15.27 4.04 -10.40
C GLY A 107 -15.13 5.57 -10.42
N LYS A 108 -15.55 6.27 -11.48
CA LYS A 108 -15.57 7.75 -11.50
C LYS A 108 -16.51 8.29 -10.41
N LEU A 109 -16.08 9.32 -9.67
CA LEU A 109 -16.82 9.81 -8.50
C LEU A 109 -18.19 10.35 -8.87
N SER A 110 -18.32 11.02 -10.01
CA SER A 110 -19.60 11.56 -10.49
C SER A 110 -20.67 10.48 -10.65
N ALA A 111 -20.31 9.35 -11.25
CA ALA A 111 -21.19 8.21 -11.45
C ALA A 111 -21.58 7.59 -10.10
N THR A 112 -20.61 7.42 -9.21
CA THR A 112 -20.84 6.84 -7.88
C THR A 112 -21.74 7.73 -7.01
N ILE A 113 -21.48 9.04 -6.93
CA ILE A 113 -22.29 9.98 -6.15
C ILE A 113 -23.73 10.03 -6.67
N LYS A 114 -23.92 9.98 -7.99
CA LYS A 114 -25.26 9.87 -8.59
C LYS A 114 -25.99 8.61 -8.10
N MET A 115 -25.32 7.46 -8.06
CA MET A 115 -25.92 6.21 -7.57
C MET A 115 -26.28 6.27 -6.08
N VAL A 116 -25.45 6.91 -5.25
CA VAL A 116 -25.74 7.08 -3.81
C VAL A 116 -26.87 8.06 -3.57
N ALA A 117 -26.96 9.13 -4.36
CA ALA A 117 -27.99 10.15 -4.21
C ALA A 117 -29.42 9.60 -4.37
N GLU A 118 -29.59 8.43 -4.99
CA GLU A 118 -30.86 7.70 -5.10
C GLU A 118 -31.24 6.93 -3.83
N LYS A 119 -30.36 6.88 -2.80
CA LYS A 119 -30.58 6.18 -1.53
C LYS A 119 -31.15 7.12 -0.46
N GLU A 120 -32.03 6.61 0.39
CA GLU A 120 -32.64 7.38 1.48
C GLU A 120 -31.62 7.88 2.51
N ASN A 121 -30.58 7.09 2.79
CA ASN A 121 -29.50 7.41 3.72
C ASN A 121 -28.26 8.02 3.04
N ALA A 122 -28.41 8.63 1.86
CA ALA A 122 -27.30 9.20 1.09
C ALA A 122 -26.43 10.19 1.89
N VAL A 123 -27.05 11.11 2.62
CA VAL A 123 -26.31 12.10 3.44
C VAL A 123 -25.49 11.41 4.53
N GLU A 124 -26.06 10.42 5.21
CA GLU A 124 -25.37 9.68 6.27
C GLU A 124 -24.15 8.91 5.73
N ILE A 125 -24.33 8.20 4.61
CA ILE A 125 -23.25 7.49 3.91
C ILE A 125 -22.14 8.47 3.56
N LEU A 126 -22.48 9.57 2.90
CA LEU A 126 -21.48 10.48 2.34
C LEU A 126 -20.79 11.34 3.42
N GLU A 127 -21.47 11.63 4.53
CA GLU A 127 -20.92 12.41 5.65
C GLU A 127 -19.87 11.61 6.44
N HIS A 128 -20.10 10.31 6.63
CA HIS A 128 -19.28 9.47 7.51
C HIS A 128 -18.23 8.63 6.80
N LEU A 129 -18.32 8.49 5.47
CA LEU A 129 -17.32 7.79 4.67
C LEU A 129 -15.91 8.29 4.99
N ASN A 130 -14.99 7.36 5.24
CA ASN A 130 -13.57 7.64 5.40
C ASN A 130 -12.72 6.48 4.87
N VAL A 131 -12.06 6.70 3.74
CA VAL A 131 -11.04 5.79 3.21
C VAL A 131 -9.67 6.24 3.70
N VAL A 132 -8.85 5.30 4.18
CA VAL A 132 -7.49 5.60 4.67
C VAL A 132 -6.45 4.75 3.95
N PRO A 133 -5.82 5.28 2.88
CA PRO A 133 -4.61 4.70 2.32
C PRO A 133 -3.45 4.90 3.31
N VAL A 134 -2.84 3.81 3.76
CA VAL A 134 -1.73 3.80 4.72
C VAL A 134 -0.43 3.49 3.99
N LEU A 135 0.40 4.51 3.79
CA LEU A 135 1.66 4.38 3.07
C LEU A 135 2.70 3.63 3.90
N THR A 136 3.34 2.64 3.27
CA THR A 136 4.43 1.87 3.90
C THR A 136 5.78 2.22 3.31
N ALA A 137 6.84 1.99 4.10
CA ALA A 137 8.20 2.05 3.58
C ALA A 137 8.31 1.04 2.46
N HIS A 138 9.04 1.39 1.40
CA HIS A 138 9.14 0.57 0.21
C HIS A 138 10.15 -0.56 0.44
N PRO A 139 9.69 -1.74 0.87
CA PRO A 139 10.56 -2.79 1.41
C PRO A 139 11.09 -3.71 0.31
N THR A 140 10.72 -3.38 -0.93
CA THR A 140 10.97 -4.01 -2.22
C THR A 140 11.66 -3.03 -3.19
N GLN A 141 11.93 -1.75 -2.81
CA GLN A 141 12.55 -0.80 -3.74
C GLN A 141 14.03 -1.02 -3.80
N VAL A 142 14.36 -1.93 -4.68
CA VAL A 142 15.71 -2.13 -5.14
C VAL A 142 16.23 -0.88 -5.87
N GLN A 143 15.35 -0.15 -6.57
CA GLN A 143 15.75 0.99 -7.40
C GLN A 143 16.24 2.20 -6.58
N ARG A 144 17.37 2.78 -7.00
CA ARG A 144 17.88 4.05 -6.45
C ARG A 144 16.95 5.21 -6.76
N LYS A 145 16.92 6.23 -5.90
CA LYS A 145 16.15 7.47 -6.12
C LYS A 145 16.52 8.14 -7.46
N SER A 146 17.81 8.17 -7.79
CA SER A 146 18.28 8.70 -9.07
C SER A 146 17.64 7.99 -10.27
N MET A 147 17.40 6.68 -10.19
CA MET A 147 16.66 5.96 -11.24
C MET A 147 15.22 6.44 -11.32
N LEU A 148 14.53 6.59 -10.19
CA LEU A 148 13.16 7.11 -10.14
C LEU A 148 13.07 8.52 -10.76
N ASP A 149 13.97 9.43 -10.41
CA ASP A 149 14.03 10.77 -10.97
C ASP A 149 14.21 10.74 -12.50
N LEU A 150 15.11 9.88 -12.99
CA LEU A 150 15.33 9.68 -14.44
C LEU A 150 14.09 9.10 -15.14
N THR A 151 13.42 8.11 -14.53
CA THR A 151 12.17 7.57 -15.09
C THR A 151 11.06 8.62 -15.15
N ASN A 152 10.98 9.50 -14.16
CA ASN A 152 10.02 10.62 -14.15
C ASN A 152 10.32 11.65 -15.25
N HIS A 153 11.59 11.91 -15.55
CA HIS A 153 11.97 12.75 -16.69
C HIS A 153 11.54 12.14 -18.02
N ILE A 154 11.76 10.84 -18.23
CA ILE A 154 11.30 10.11 -19.42
C ILE A 154 9.77 10.14 -19.51
N HIS A 155 9.07 9.82 -18.42
CA HIS A 155 7.61 9.91 -18.35
C HIS A 155 7.09 11.28 -18.78
N THR A 156 7.70 12.36 -18.27
CA THR A 156 7.32 13.74 -18.61
C THR A 156 7.56 14.07 -20.09
N LEU A 157 8.63 13.55 -20.68
CA LEU A 157 8.90 13.72 -22.11
C LEU A 157 7.90 12.95 -22.96
N LEU A 158 7.60 11.69 -22.63
CA LEU A 158 6.62 10.88 -23.37
C LEU A 158 5.20 11.49 -23.29
N ARG A 159 4.80 12.04 -22.14
CA ARG A 159 3.53 12.81 -22.02
C ARG A 159 3.42 13.93 -23.06
N LYS A 160 4.55 14.54 -23.43
CA LYS A 160 4.63 15.62 -24.43
C LYS A 160 4.76 15.13 -25.87
N TYR A 161 4.84 13.82 -26.11
CA TYR A 161 5.02 13.27 -27.45
C TYR A 161 3.87 13.65 -28.40
N ARG A 162 2.65 13.73 -27.86
CA ARG A 162 1.47 14.21 -28.62
C ARG A 162 1.65 15.66 -29.10
N ASP A 163 2.18 16.55 -28.26
CA ASP A 163 2.52 17.93 -28.63
C ASP A 163 3.63 18.01 -29.68
N VAL A 164 4.58 17.07 -29.63
CA VAL A 164 5.63 16.92 -30.66
C VAL A 164 5.00 16.54 -32.01
N LYS A 165 4.05 15.58 -32.04
CA LYS A 165 3.34 15.20 -33.27
C LYS A 165 2.53 16.37 -33.86
N LEU A 166 2.02 17.26 -33.02
CA LEU A 166 1.34 18.49 -33.43
C LEU A 166 2.29 19.62 -33.84
N GLY A 167 3.60 19.46 -33.70
CA GLY A 167 4.59 20.49 -34.01
C GLY A 167 4.67 21.63 -32.99
N LEU A 168 4.04 21.48 -31.82
CA LEU A 168 4.10 22.46 -30.72
C LEU A 168 5.45 22.40 -29.97
N ILE A 169 6.16 21.28 -30.09
CA ILE A 169 7.48 21.05 -29.53
C ILE A 169 8.43 20.59 -30.63
N ASN A 170 9.65 21.13 -30.65
CA ASN A 170 10.68 20.72 -31.60
C ASN A 170 11.05 19.23 -31.39
N LYS A 171 10.84 18.41 -32.44
CA LYS A 171 11.03 16.95 -32.41
C LYS A 171 12.49 16.56 -32.14
N GLU A 172 13.45 17.22 -32.76
CA GLU A 172 14.88 16.90 -32.57
C GLU A 172 15.32 17.16 -31.13
N LYS A 173 14.91 18.30 -30.55
CA LYS A 173 15.19 18.63 -29.15
C LYS A 173 14.60 17.59 -28.21
N TRP A 174 13.32 17.25 -28.39
CA TRP A 174 12.65 16.23 -27.58
C TRP A 174 13.35 14.87 -27.66
N HIS A 175 13.71 14.45 -28.87
CA HIS A 175 14.41 13.19 -29.12
C HIS A 175 15.80 13.17 -28.45
N ASN A 176 16.57 14.27 -28.56
CA ASN A 176 17.88 14.40 -27.91
C ASN A 176 17.76 14.41 -26.38
N ASP A 177 16.73 15.05 -25.83
CA ASP A 177 16.46 15.01 -24.39
C ASP A 177 16.11 13.59 -23.93
N LEU A 178 15.28 12.87 -24.68
CA LEU A 178 14.92 11.48 -24.38
C LEU A 178 16.14 10.56 -24.43
N ARG A 179 16.94 10.65 -25.50
CA ARG A 179 18.20 9.92 -25.66
C ARG A 179 19.11 10.14 -24.45
N ARG A 180 19.33 11.41 -24.07
CA ARG A 180 20.22 11.79 -22.96
C ARG A 180 19.81 11.11 -21.66
N TYR A 181 18.53 11.07 -21.31
CA TYR A 181 18.10 10.41 -20.07
C TYR A 181 18.22 8.89 -20.13
N ILE A 182 17.94 8.26 -21.27
CA ILE A 182 18.14 6.81 -21.45
C ILE A 182 19.63 6.45 -21.33
N GLU A 183 20.52 7.28 -21.89
CA GLU A 183 21.96 7.08 -21.81
C GLU A 183 22.48 7.24 -20.37
N ILE A 184 21.97 8.23 -19.62
CA ILE A 184 22.27 8.37 -18.18
C ILE A 184 21.78 7.14 -17.42
N ILE A 185 20.58 6.62 -17.71
CA ILE A 185 20.05 5.38 -17.10
C ILE A 185 21.00 4.20 -17.35
N MET A 186 21.48 4.02 -18.58
CA MET A 186 22.45 2.97 -18.94
C MET A 186 23.81 3.12 -18.24
N GLN A 187 24.12 4.28 -17.65
CA GLN A 187 25.36 4.55 -16.92
C GLN A 187 25.14 4.72 -15.40
N THR A 188 23.91 4.61 -14.93
CA THR A 188 23.56 4.74 -13.51
C THR A 188 23.34 3.37 -12.88
N ASP A 189 23.91 3.15 -11.70
CA ASP A 189 23.62 1.94 -10.91
C ASP A 189 22.13 1.84 -10.59
N MET A 190 21.51 0.72 -10.96
CA MET A 190 20.10 0.50 -10.68
C MET A 190 19.85 0.21 -9.20
N ILE A 191 20.79 -0.48 -8.55
CA ILE A 191 20.63 -1.02 -7.19
C ILE A 191 21.38 -0.19 -6.14
N ARG A 192 20.92 -0.26 -4.89
CA ARG A 192 21.59 0.37 -3.75
C ARG A 192 22.68 -0.54 -3.18
N GLU A 193 23.90 -0.01 -3.07
CA GLU A 193 24.99 -0.71 -2.37
C GLU A 193 24.84 -0.72 -0.84
N LYS A 194 24.28 0.36 -0.26
CA LYS A 194 24.14 0.50 1.19
C LYS A 194 22.68 0.42 1.60
N LYS A 195 22.44 -0.20 2.76
CA LYS A 195 21.12 -0.30 3.39
C LYS A 195 20.52 1.09 3.63
N LEU A 196 19.23 1.23 3.38
CA LEU A 196 18.50 2.45 3.72
C LEU A 196 18.38 2.61 5.23
N LYS A 197 18.54 3.85 5.68
CA LYS A 197 18.11 4.26 7.02
C LYS A 197 16.62 4.60 6.98
N VAL A 198 15.92 4.42 8.10
CA VAL A 198 14.51 4.84 8.27
C VAL A 198 14.33 6.32 7.87
N THR A 199 15.31 7.17 8.19
CA THR A 199 15.32 8.59 7.82
C THR A 199 15.21 8.84 6.32
N ASN A 200 15.81 7.97 5.51
CA ASN A 200 15.75 8.09 4.05
C ASN A 200 14.35 7.68 3.54
N GLU A 201 13.73 6.67 4.17
CA GLU A 201 12.36 6.25 3.86
C GLU A 201 11.35 7.36 4.17
N ILE A 202 11.55 8.07 5.29
CA ILE A 202 10.77 9.28 5.65
C ILE A 202 10.91 10.35 4.56
N THR A 203 12.14 10.72 4.17
CA THR A 203 12.33 11.75 3.13
C THR A 203 11.71 11.36 1.79
N ASN A 204 11.89 10.11 1.36
CA ASN A 204 11.38 9.67 0.05
C ASN A 204 9.85 9.74 -0.03
N VAL A 205 9.13 9.34 1.03
CA VAL A 205 7.66 9.35 0.96
C VAL A 205 7.08 10.77 0.92
N MET A 206 7.77 11.75 1.54
CA MET A 206 7.35 13.16 1.51
C MET A 206 7.34 13.77 0.11
N GLU A 207 8.09 13.19 -0.83
CA GLU A 207 8.12 13.67 -2.22
C GLU A 207 6.79 13.46 -2.92
N TYR A 208 6.13 12.33 -2.67
CA TYR A 208 4.79 12.07 -3.18
C TYR A 208 3.76 13.03 -2.59
N TYR A 209 3.94 13.46 -1.33
CA TYR A 209 3.06 14.48 -0.77
C TYR A 209 3.18 15.81 -1.51
N ASN A 210 4.41 16.28 -1.75
CA ASN A 210 4.66 17.53 -2.48
C ASN A 210 4.24 17.46 -3.95
N SER A 211 4.52 16.33 -4.62
CA SER A 211 4.27 16.20 -6.06
C SER A 211 2.79 15.95 -6.38
N SER A 212 2.10 15.13 -5.58
CA SER A 212 0.76 14.61 -5.90
C SER A 212 -0.27 14.76 -4.77
N PHE A 213 -0.06 14.22 -3.56
CA PHE A 213 -1.14 14.09 -2.56
C PHE A 213 -1.68 15.44 -2.04
N LEU A 214 -0.81 16.44 -1.81
CA LEU A 214 -1.22 17.78 -1.37
C LEU A 214 -2.07 18.54 -2.40
N LYS A 215 -2.19 18.00 -3.62
CA LYS A 215 -3.07 18.51 -4.68
C LYS A 215 -4.28 17.60 -4.85
N ALA A 216 -4.04 16.30 -5.02
CA ALA A 216 -5.09 15.33 -5.35
C ALA A 216 -6.12 15.15 -4.23
N VAL A 217 -5.69 15.05 -2.96
CA VAL A 217 -6.60 14.78 -1.83
C VAL A 217 -7.54 15.96 -1.54
N PRO A 218 -7.06 17.22 -1.44
CA PRO A 218 -7.95 18.36 -1.29
C PRO A 218 -8.89 18.55 -2.48
N HIS A 219 -8.39 18.36 -3.69
CA HIS A 219 -9.19 18.45 -4.92
C HIS A 219 -10.32 17.42 -4.94
N LEU A 220 -10.01 16.16 -4.65
CA LEU A 220 -11.00 15.08 -4.56
C LEU A 220 -12.08 15.39 -3.52
N THR A 221 -11.70 15.91 -2.36
CA THR A 221 -12.66 16.25 -1.30
C THR A 221 -13.54 17.44 -1.69
N ALA A 222 -12.98 18.45 -2.37
CA ALA A 222 -13.74 19.57 -2.89
C ALA A 222 -14.75 19.09 -3.95
N GLU A 223 -14.31 18.22 -4.86
CA GLU A 223 -15.16 17.66 -5.91
C GLU A 223 -16.26 16.77 -5.35
N TYR A 224 -15.94 15.95 -4.33
CA TYR A 224 -16.91 15.16 -3.57
C TYR A 224 -18.04 16.02 -2.99
N LYS A 225 -17.69 17.11 -2.29
CA LYS A 225 -18.66 18.07 -1.73
C LYS A 225 -19.48 18.74 -2.83
N ARG A 226 -18.85 19.12 -3.95
CA ARG A 226 -19.51 19.77 -5.09
C ARG A 226 -20.53 18.85 -5.76
N LEU A 227 -20.17 17.59 -6.00
CA LEU A 227 -21.03 16.58 -6.61
C LEU A 227 -22.22 16.26 -5.70
N ALA A 228 -22.00 16.09 -4.39
CA ALA A 228 -23.09 15.88 -3.43
C ALA A 228 -24.09 17.06 -3.46
N LYS A 229 -23.58 18.31 -3.42
CA LYS A 229 -24.41 19.52 -3.48
C LYS A 229 -25.20 19.62 -4.79
N LYS A 230 -24.63 19.20 -5.93
CA LYS A 230 -25.32 19.17 -7.23
C LYS A 230 -26.58 18.28 -7.20
N HIS A 231 -26.57 17.25 -6.35
CA HIS A 231 -27.71 16.36 -6.11
C HIS A 231 -28.60 16.79 -4.93
N GLY A 232 -28.41 18.00 -4.39
CA GLY A 232 -29.20 18.52 -3.26
C GLY A 232 -28.80 17.95 -1.90
N LEU A 233 -27.64 17.28 -1.81
CA LEU A 233 -27.13 16.72 -0.57
C LEU A 233 -26.17 17.73 0.09
N GLU A 234 -26.61 18.30 1.21
CA GLU A 234 -25.80 19.23 2.01
C GLU A 234 -25.00 18.43 3.05
N LEU A 235 -23.70 18.34 2.84
CA LEU A 235 -22.75 17.69 3.76
C LEU A 235 -22.12 18.74 4.68
N LYS A 236 -21.87 18.40 5.96
CA LYS A 236 -21.33 19.35 6.94
C LYS A 236 -19.81 19.33 6.98
N HIS A 237 -19.22 18.21 7.37
CA HIS A 237 -17.78 18.01 7.51
C HIS A 237 -17.31 16.65 6.96
N PRO A 238 -17.66 16.29 5.71
CA PRO A 238 -17.27 15.01 5.14
C PRO A 238 -15.75 14.96 4.96
N LYS A 239 -15.16 13.83 5.35
CA LYS A 239 -13.73 13.51 5.14
C LYS A 239 -13.61 12.17 4.40
N PRO A 240 -14.04 12.12 3.12
CA PRO A 240 -14.11 10.87 2.35
C PRO A 240 -12.75 10.18 2.28
N ILE A 241 -11.66 10.92 2.43
CA ILE A 241 -10.31 10.39 2.47
C ILE A 241 -9.44 11.10 3.52
N THR A 242 -8.61 10.31 4.21
CA THR A 242 -7.52 10.78 5.08
C THR A 242 -6.29 9.90 4.88
N MET A 243 -5.11 10.35 5.26
CA MET A 243 -3.87 9.60 4.99
C MET A 243 -3.26 8.99 6.26
N GLY A 244 -2.66 7.82 6.12
CA GLY A 244 -1.85 7.16 7.16
C GLY A 244 -0.46 6.78 6.68
N MET A 245 0.44 6.47 7.61
CA MET A 245 1.73 5.88 7.32
C MET A 245 2.23 4.93 8.41
N TRP A 246 3.08 3.99 8.03
CA TRP A 246 3.85 3.15 8.96
C TRP A 246 5.28 3.64 9.17
N ILE A 247 5.77 4.53 8.30
CA ILE A 247 7.18 4.90 8.24
C ILE A 247 7.58 5.69 9.50
N GLY A 248 8.45 5.10 10.31
CA GLY A 248 8.87 5.64 11.60
C GLY A 248 8.02 5.20 12.80
N GLY A 249 6.95 4.43 12.60
CA GLY A 249 6.10 3.87 13.66
C GLY A 249 6.05 2.33 13.71
N ASP A 250 6.23 1.65 12.58
CA ASP A 250 6.30 0.19 12.51
C ASP A 250 7.68 -0.33 12.93
N ARG A 251 7.78 -0.85 14.16
CA ARG A 251 9.01 -1.39 14.76
C ARG A 251 9.00 -2.91 14.91
N ASP A 252 7.93 -3.59 14.50
CA ASP A 252 7.86 -5.05 14.49
C ASP A 252 9.10 -5.60 13.78
N GLY A 253 9.96 -6.29 14.52
CA GLY A 253 11.21 -6.86 14.02
C GLY A 253 12.08 -5.90 13.19
N ASN A 254 12.00 -4.59 13.47
CA ASN A 254 12.85 -3.55 12.91
C ASN A 254 13.48 -2.71 14.05
N PRO A 255 14.66 -3.10 14.56
CA PRO A 255 15.29 -2.43 15.71
C PRO A 255 15.74 -0.99 15.41
N PHE A 256 15.72 -0.57 14.14
CA PHE A 256 16.11 0.78 13.72
C PHE A 256 14.98 1.81 13.83
N VAL A 257 13.75 1.37 14.12
CA VAL A 257 12.63 2.27 14.40
C VAL A 257 12.58 2.52 15.91
N THR A 258 12.88 3.76 16.29
CA THR A 258 13.04 4.21 17.67
C THR A 258 12.17 5.45 17.95
N ALA A 259 12.17 5.90 19.21
CA ALA A 259 11.57 7.17 19.61
C ALA A 259 12.05 8.36 18.76
N ASP A 260 13.33 8.39 18.39
CA ASP A 260 13.91 9.45 17.58
C ASP A 260 13.41 9.40 16.14
N THR A 261 13.31 8.22 15.54
CA THR A 261 12.78 8.10 14.16
C THR A 261 11.29 8.41 14.10
N LEU A 262 10.51 8.06 15.14
CA LEU A 262 9.10 8.46 15.26
C LEU A 262 8.96 9.98 15.32
N LYS A 263 9.75 10.63 16.19
CA LYS A 263 9.79 12.10 16.28
C LYS A 263 10.20 12.71 14.95
N GLN A 264 11.25 12.21 14.30
CA GLN A 264 11.70 12.71 13.01
C GLN A 264 10.60 12.59 11.95
N SER A 265 9.92 11.44 11.87
CA SER A 265 8.82 11.23 10.91
C SER A 265 7.71 12.27 11.11
N ALA A 266 7.22 12.43 12.35
CA ALA A 266 6.16 13.39 12.66
C ALA A 266 6.59 14.85 12.41
N MET A 267 7.82 15.22 12.76
CA MET A 267 8.31 16.59 12.59
C MET A 267 8.58 16.93 11.12
N THR A 268 9.09 15.99 10.31
CA THR A 268 9.25 16.19 8.86
C THR A 268 7.88 16.34 8.18
N GLN A 269 6.90 15.53 8.59
CA GLN A 269 5.52 15.67 8.11
C GLN A 269 4.92 17.04 8.46
N CYS A 270 5.09 17.48 9.72
CA CYS A 270 4.70 18.81 10.16
C CYS A 270 5.38 19.91 9.33
N GLU A 271 6.67 19.78 9.03
CA GLU A 271 7.38 20.77 8.22
C GLU A 271 6.83 20.86 6.79
N VAL A 272 6.58 19.72 6.14
CA VAL A 272 6.02 19.65 4.78
C VAL A 272 4.66 20.35 4.71
N ILE A 273 3.74 20.03 5.62
CA ILE A 273 2.40 20.64 5.58
C ILE A 273 2.43 22.13 5.94
N MET A 274 3.28 22.55 6.88
CA MET A 274 3.40 23.97 7.25
C MET A 274 4.03 24.80 6.13
N ASN A 275 4.97 24.25 5.36
CA ASN A 275 5.51 24.89 4.16
C ASN A 275 4.43 25.06 3.09
N TYR A 276 3.60 24.02 2.87
CA TYR A 276 2.49 24.09 1.92
C TYR A 276 1.47 25.17 2.31
N TYR A 277 1.09 25.26 3.59
CA TYR A 277 0.19 26.32 4.06
C TYR A 277 0.78 27.71 3.89
N ASP A 278 2.05 27.93 4.25
CA ASP A 278 2.71 29.23 4.07
C ASP A 278 2.73 29.65 2.59
N GLU A 279 3.07 28.72 1.69
CA GLU A 279 3.07 28.97 0.24
C GLU A 279 1.67 29.32 -0.29
N LYS A 280 0.64 28.55 0.10
CA LYS A 280 -0.74 28.77 -0.35
C LYS A 280 -1.32 30.09 0.18
N ILE A 281 -1.07 30.42 1.43
CA ILE A 281 -1.49 31.72 1.99
C ILE A 281 -0.75 32.86 1.30
N TYR A 282 0.54 32.71 0.99
CA TYR A 282 1.30 33.71 0.26
C TYR A 282 0.73 33.95 -1.15
N GLN A 283 0.35 32.89 -1.86
CA GLN A 283 -0.32 32.98 -3.16
C GLN A 283 -1.65 33.76 -3.04
N LEU A 284 -2.51 33.39 -2.09
CA LEU A 284 -3.76 34.10 -1.83
C LEU A 284 -3.54 35.57 -1.45
N TYR A 285 -2.53 35.87 -0.63
CA TYR A 285 -2.13 37.23 -0.29
C TYR A 285 -1.78 38.05 -1.56
N ARG A 286 -1.08 37.44 -2.53
CA ARG A 286 -0.75 38.09 -3.80
C ARG A 286 -1.99 38.31 -4.67
N GLU A 287 -2.92 37.38 -4.69
CA GLU A 287 -4.09 37.41 -5.58
C GLU A 287 -5.25 38.28 -5.05
N PHE A 288 -5.54 38.24 -3.75
CA PHE A 288 -6.69 38.92 -3.14
C PHE A 288 -6.44 40.41 -2.88
N SER A 289 -6.22 41.18 -3.94
CA SER A 289 -6.06 42.64 -3.97
C SER A 289 -7.37 43.44 -3.81
N LEU A 290 -8.42 42.83 -3.24
CA LEU A 290 -9.75 43.43 -3.20
C LEU A 290 -9.74 44.73 -2.39
N SER A 291 -10.13 45.83 -3.05
CA SER A 291 -10.17 47.16 -2.46
C SER A 291 -11.50 47.45 -1.77
N THR A 292 -11.45 48.00 -0.55
CA THR A 292 -12.63 48.49 0.18
C THR A 292 -13.35 49.65 -0.50
N SER A 293 -12.77 50.23 -1.56
CA SER A 293 -13.47 51.19 -2.42
C SER A 293 -14.45 50.52 -3.40
N ILE A 294 -14.36 49.19 -3.58
CA ILE A 294 -15.15 48.42 -4.55
C ILE A 294 -16.01 47.38 -3.84
N VAL A 295 -15.47 46.69 -2.83
CA VAL A 295 -16.18 45.61 -2.11
C VAL A 295 -16.35 45.93 -0.63
N ASN A 296 -17.38 45.37 -0.01
CA ASN A 296 -17.50 45.40 1.44
C ASN A 296 -16.63 44.31 2.08
N VAL A 297 -16.34 44.49 3.36
CA VAL A 297 -15.56 43.56 4.16
C VAL A 297 -16.26 43.41 5.50
N SER A 298 -16.47 42.16 5.93
CA SER A 298 -17.10 41.84 7.21
C SER A 298 -16.33 42.45 8.39
N LYS A 299 -16.99 42.58 9.55
CA LYS A 299 -16.36 43.15 10.74
C LYS A 299 -15.14 42.31 11.19
N GLN A 300 -15.24 41.00 11.09
CA GLN A 300 -14.24 40.05 11.52
C GLN A 300 -12.96 40.15 10.67
N VAL A 301 -13.10 40.21 9.33
CA VAL A 301 -11.94 40.38 8.43
C VAL A 301 -11.30 41.77 8.60
N ARG A 302 -12.09 42.82 8.87
CA ARG A 302 -11.52 44.14 9.21
C ARG A 302 -10.65 44.09 10.47
N GLU A 303 -11.03 43.27 11.45
CA GLU A 303 -10.27 43.14 12.69
C GLU A 303 -8.96 42.37 12.47
N MET A 304 -8.99 41.27 11.71
CA MET A 304 -7.77 40.57 11.27
C MET A 304 -6.83 41.52 10.51
N ALA A 305 -7.36 42.33 9.60
CA ALA A 305 -6.58 43.30 8.84
C ALA A 305 -5.94 44.40 9.72
N ARG A 306 -6.54 44.75 10.87
CA ARG A 306 -5.95 45.68 11.84
C ARG A 306 -4.78 45.09 12.62
N GLN A 307 -4.84 43.79 12.90
CA GLN A 307 -3.78 43.06 13.61
C GLN A 307 -2.56 42.79 12.71
N SER A 308 -2.78 42.82 11.39
CA SER A 308 -1.74 42.67 10.38
C SER A 308 -0.58 43.65 10.53
N LYS A 309 0.64 43.13 10.44
CA LYS A 309 1.88 43.92 10.39
C LYS A 309 2.22 44.45 8.99
N ASP A 310 1.39 44.22 7.99
CA ASP A 310 1.53 44.89 6.69
C ASP A 310 1.10 46.36 6.82
N ASN A 311 2.11 47.22 7.00
CA ASN A 311 1.98 48.66 7.19
C ASN A 311 2.18 49.45 5.89
N SER A 312 2.10 48.81 4.72
CA SER A 312 2.25 49.50 3.44
C SER A 312 1.11 50.49 3.22
N ILE A 313 1.44 51.77 3.06
CA ILE A 313 0.48 52.84 2.73
C ILE A 313 -0.28 52.55 1.42
N TYR A 314 0.29 51.75 0.52
CA TYR A 314 -0.32 51.38 -0.75
C TYR A 314 -1.41 50.29 -0.60
N ARG A 315 -1.50 49.63 0.56
CA ARG A 315 -2.40 48.50 0.81
C ARG A 315 -3.44 48.78 1.89
N GLU A 316 -3.59 50.02 2.33
CA GLU A 316 -4.54 50.42 3.38
C GLU A 316 -5.98 50.00 3.07
N LYS A 317 -6.35 50.02 1.78
CA LYS A 317 -7.67 49.64 1.28
C LYS A 317 -7.81 48.14 0.97
N GLU A 318 -6.74 47.36 1.02
CA GLU A 318 -6.74 45.95 0.63
C GLU A 318 -6.88 45.04 1.87
N LEU A 319 -8.03 45.12 2.54
CA LEU A 319 -8.19 44.48 3.86
C LEU A 319 -8.12 42.95 3.83
N TYR A 320 -8.59 42.29 2.76
CA TYR A 320 -8.43 40.84 2.61
C TYR A 320 -6.95 40.45 2.52
N ARG A 321 -6.17 41.18 1.71
CA ARG A 321 -4.72 40.99 1.62
C ARG A 321 -4.05 41.18 2.97
N ARG A 322 -4.38 42.25 3.70
CA ARG A 322 -3.81 42.50 5.04
C ARG A 322 -4.19 41.40 6.04
N ALA A 323 -5.43 40.91 6.03
CA ALA A 323 -5.86 39.79 6.85
C ALA A 323 -5.10 38.49 6.50
N LEU A 324 -4.89 38.20 5.23
CA LEU A 324 -4.08 37.06 4.79
C LEU A 324 -2.61 37.18 5.23
N PHE A 325 -2.05 38.39 5.27
CA PHE A 325 -0.71 38.62 5.83
C PHE A 325 -0.65 38.33 7.33
N ASP A 326 -1.70 38.66 8.09
CA ASP A 326 -1.80 38.31 9.51
C ASP A 326 -1.85 36.78 9.69
N ILE A 327 -2.71 36.10 8.91
CA ILE A 327 -2.80 34.64 8.88
C ILE A 327 -1.43 34.02 8.54
N GLN A 328 -0.72 34.56 7.54
CA GLN A 328 0.62 34.10 7.16
C GLN A 328 1.61 34.25 8.31
N SER A 329 1.62 35.42 8.97
CA SER A 329 2.49 35.69 10.11
C SER A 329 2.25 34.71 11.26
N LYS A 330 0.97 34.39 11.55
CA LYS A 330 0.59 33.39 12.54
C LYS A 330 1.02 31.97 12.13
N ILE A 331 0.89 31.60 10.85
CA ILE A 331 1.37 30.29 10.34
C ILE A 331 2.88 30.18 10.48
N GLN A 332 3.64 31.20 10.13
CA GLN A 332 5.09 31.21 10.28
C GLN A 332 5.52 31.12 11.76
N ALA A 333 4.83 31.82 12.65
CA ALA A 333 5.06 31.71 14.09
C ALA A 333 4.69 30.32 14.64
N THR A 334 3.58 29.74 14.17
CA THR A 334 3.17 28.36 14.50
C THR A 334 4.22 27.36 14.04
N LYS A 335 4.69 27.47 12.80
CA LYS A 335 5.75 26.63 12.23
C LYS A 335 7.02 26.71 13.08
N THR A 336 7.46 27.92 13.43
CA THR A 336 8.65 28.16 14.26
C THR A 336 8.50 27.51 15.65
N TYR A 337 7.33 27.63 16.28
CA TYR A 337 7.04 26.96 17.55
C TYR A 337 7.06 25.43 17.42
N LEU A 338 6.38 24.89 16.40
CA LEU A 338 6.27 23.45 16.22
C LEU A 338 7.65 22.82 15.92
N ILE A 339 8.43 23.41 15.01
CA ILE A 339 9.69 22.84 14.53
C ILE A 339 10.87 23.20 15.42
N GLU A 340 11.00 24.48 15.82
CA GLU A 340 12.17 24.98 16.55
C GLU A 340 11.94 25.12 18.05
N ASP A 341 10.72 24.93 18.54
CA ASP A 341 10.34 25.14 19.95
C ASP A 341 10.57 26.58 20.44
N LYS A 342 10.42 27.55 19.53
CA LYS A 342 10.59 28.98 19.81
C LYS A 342 9.29 29.76 19.63
N GLU A 343 8.98 30.61 20.59
CA GLU A 343 7.87 31.56 20.50
C GLU A 343 8.33 32.87 19.87
N VAL A 344 7.80 33.20 18.70
CA VAL A 344 8.22 34.39 17.91
C VAL A 344 7.06 35.37 17.64
N GLY A 345 5.90 35.16 18.26
CA GLY A 345 4.71 36.02 18.13
C GLY A 345 3.40 35.28 18.35
N ALA A 346 2.29 35.91 17.92
CA ALA A 346 0.98 35.26 17.91
C ALA A 346 0.99 34.06 16.94
N ARG A 347 0.46 32.92 17.39
CA ARG A 347 0.42 31.65 16.66
C ARG A 347 -0.93 30.97 16.82
N TYR A 348 -1.18 29.95 16.02
CA TYR A 348 -2.31 29.05 16.23
C TYR A 348 -1.93 27.99 17.27
N GLU A 349 -2.87 27.66 18.16
CA GLU A 349 -2.72 26.53 19.08
C GLU A 349 -3.11 25.22 18.38
N THR A 350 -4.14 25.26 17.53
CA THR A 350 -4.62 24.10 16.79
C THR A 350 -4.86 24.42 15.31
N ALA A 351 -4.83 23.40 14.46
CA ALA A 351 -5.20 23.54 13.05
C ALA A 351 -6.64 24.04 12.87
N ASN A 352 -7.53 23.76 13.83
CA ASN A 352 -8.90 24.26 13.82
C ASN A 352 -8.97 25.79 13.99
N ASP A 353 -8.03 26.39 14.72
CA ASP A 353 -7.99 27.85 14.85
C ASP A 353 -7.55 28.51 13.54
N PHE A 354 -6.61 27.90 12.83
CA PHE A 354 -6.26 28.29 11.47
C PHE A 354 -7.44 28.13 10.50
N TYR A 355 -8.13 26.98 10.55
CA TYR A 355 -9.32 26.73 9.75
C TYR A 355 -10.40 27.82 9.95
N LYS A 356 -10.69 28.21 11.19
CA LYS A 356 -11.68 29.27 11.50
C LYS A 356 -11.32 30.62 10.88
N ASP A 357 -10.04 30.98 10.85
CA ASP A 357 -9.60 32.21 10.20
C ASP A 357 -9.84 32.16 8.67
N LEU A 358 -9.59 31.01 8.03
CA LEU A 358 -9.93 30.80 6.61
C LEU A 358 -11.44 30.84 6.36
N ILE A 359 -12.25 30.22 7.23
CA ILE A 359 -13.70 30.29 7.14
C ILE A 359 -14.21 31.72 7.29
N THR A 360 -13.60 32.53 8.14
CA THR A 360 -13.94 33.95 8.28
C THR A 360 -13.69 34.72 6.98
N ILE A 361 -12.58 34.45 6.28
CA ILE A 361 -12.31 35.02 4.95
C ILE A 361 -13.38 34.55 3.95
N ARG A 362 -13.67 33.25 3.91
CA ARG A 362 -14.68 32.64 3.03
C ARG A 362 -16.05 33.31 3.19
N ASP A 363 -16.54 33.40 4.42
CA ASP A 363 -17.88 33.89 4.73
C ASP A 363 -18.01 35.37 4.36
N SER A 364 -16.97 36.17 4.62
CA SER A 364 -16.91 37.56 4.18
C SER A 364 -16.95 37.71 2.65
N LEU A 365 -16.31 36.81 1.90
CA LEU A 365 -16.36 36.81 0.44
C LEU A 365 -17.77 36.42 -0.06
N LEU A 366 -18.42 35.43 0.57
CA LEU A 366 -19.79 35.03 0.25
C LEU A 366 -20.82 36.14 0.52
N GLU A 367 -20.68 36.88 1.62
CA GLU A 367 -21.49 38.09 1.89
C GLU A 367 -21.41 39.13 0.77
N ASN A 368 -20.31 39.12 0.00
CA ASN A 368 -20.06 40.00 -1.13
C ASN A 368 -20.32 39.36 -2.50
N LYS A 369 -21.02 38.21 -2.56
CA LYS A 369 -21.27 37.46 -3.80
C LYS A 369 -19.97 37.10 -4.56
N GLY A 370 -18.95 36.74 -3.79
CA GLY A 370 -17.63 36.34 -4.25
C GLY A 370 -17.48 34.83 -4.41
N GLU A 371 -18.51 34.10 -4.85
CA GLU A 371 -18.50 32.64 -4.93
C GLU A 371 -17.37 32.11 -5.81
N ALA A 372 -17.04 32.81 -6.90
CA ALA A 372 -15.93 32.43 -7.77
C ALA A 372 -14.56 32.55 -7.07
N LEU A 373 -14.42 33.48 -6.12
CA LEU A 373 -13.16 33.75 -5.40
C LEU A 373 -12.84 32.68 -4.35
N ILE A 374 -13.84 31.88 -3.95
CA ILE A 374 -13.65 30.77 -3.01
C ILE A 374 -13.58 29.40 -3.71
N SER A 375 -13.37 29.39 -5.03
CA SER A 375 -13.15 28.17 -5.82
C SER A 375 -11.65 27.90 -6.02
N GLY A 376 -11.31 26.75 -6.60
CA GLY A 376 -9.92 26.37 -6.88
C GLY A 376 -9.05 26.28 -5.61
N ASP A 377 -7.90 26.95 -5.63
CA ASP A 377 -6.88 26.86 -4.57
C ASP A 377 -7.40 27.24 -3.17
N PHE A 378 -8.36 28.15 -3.05
CA PHE A 378 -8.88 28.58 -1.74
C PHE A 378 -9.70 27.47 -1.06
N VAL A 379 -10.62 26.82 -1.80
CA VAL A 379 -11.40 25.70 -1.23
C VAL A 379 -10.50 24.49 -0.97
N GLU A 380 -9.55 24.23 -1.85
CA GLU A 380 -8.56 23.16 -1.66
C GLU A 380 -7.70 23.41 -0.41
N LEU A 381 -7.27 24.64 -0.14
CA LEU A 381 -6.56 24.96 1.10
C LEU A 381 -7.43 24.67 2.34
N ILE A 382 -8.71 25.06 2.33
CA ILE A 382 -9.64 24.73 3.42
C ILE A 382 -9.74 23.21 3.61
N GLN A 383 -9.88 22.45 2.52
CA GLN A 383 -9.93 20.98 2.58
C GLN A 383 -8.62 20.39 3.12
N ALA A 384 -7.48 20.92 2.69
CA ALA A 384 -6.16 20.50 3.16
C ALA A 384 -6.05 20.65 4.69
N VAL A 385 -6.49 21.78 5.26
CA VAL A 385 -6.47 22.00 6.72
C VAL A 385 -7.37 21.00 7.46
N GLU A 386 -8.57 20.72 6.96
CA GLU A 386 -9.50 19.76 7.57
C GLU A 386 -8.95 18.33 7.58
N ILE A 387 -8.22 17.94 6.52
CA ILE A 387 -7.73 16.57 6.30
C ILE A 387 -6.37 16.36 6.96
N PHE A 388 -5.42 17.25 6.71
CA PHE A 388 -4.01 17.07 7.06
C PHE A 388 -3.63 17.71 8.40
N GLY A 389 -4.41 18.67 8.91
CA GLY A 389 -4.10 19.39 10.14
C GLY A 389 -2.68 19.95 10.14
N PHE A 390 -1.98 19.89 11.29
CA PHE A 390 -0.55 20.21 11.41
C PHE A 390 0.35 18.97 11.41
N TYR A 391 -0.18 17.82 11.02
CA TYR A 391 0.51 16.53 11.12
C TYR A 391 0.68 15.80 9.78
N LEU A 392 0.06 16.28 8.69
CA LEU A 392 0.04 15.68 7.35
C LEU A 392 -0.66 14.32 7.29
N ALA A 393 -0.08 13.25 7.81
CA ALA A 393 -0.71 11.93 7.85
C ALA A 393 -0.51 11.28 9.22
N SER A 394 -1.49 10.47 9.62
CA SER A 394 -1.39 9.72 10.88
C SER A 394 -0.26 8.69 10.80
N ILE A 395 0.50 8.51 11.88
CA ILE A 395 1.53 7.48 12.01
C ILE A 395 0.96 6.35 12.86
N ASP A 396 0.89 5.15 12.30
CA ASP A 396 0.54 3.94 13.04
C ASP A 396 1.78 3.42 13.77
N MET A 397 1.64 3.09 15.06
CA MET A 397 2.66 2.33 15.78
C MET A 397 2.35 0.84 15.67
N ARG A 398 3.36 -0.01 15.43
CA ARG A 398 3.18 -1.47 15.34
C ARG A 398 4.31 -2.21 16.05
N GLN A 399 3.99 -3.25 16.82
CA GLN A 399 4.95 -4.13 17.51
C GLN A 399 4.35 -5.52 17.76
N ASP A 400 5.21 -6.51 17.91
CA ASP A 400 4.88 -7.91 18.21
C ASP A 400 4.36 -8.09 19.65
N SER A 401 3.31 -8.91 19.83
CA SER A 401 2.74 -9.25 21.14
C SER A 401 3.78 -9.75 22.14
N SER A 402 4.71 -10.62 21.72
CA SER A 402 5.75 -11.18 22.60
C SER A 402 6.68 -10.13 23.22
N VAL A 403 6.85 -8.98 22.54
CA VAL A 403 7.61 -7.85 23.08
C VAL A 403 6.82 -7.13 24.17
N HIS A 404 5.50 -6.99 24.00
CA HIS A 404 4.64 -6.42 25.02
C HIS A 404 4.61 -7.30 26.27
N GLU A 405 4.41 -8.61 26.11
CA GLU A 405 4.42 -9.59 27.19
C GLU A 405 5.72 -9.50 28.00
N ALA A 406 6.88 -9.52 27.33
CA ALA A 406 8.18 -9.44 27.98
C ALA A 406 8.35 -8.13 28.78
N CYS A 407 7.91 -7.00 28.23
CA CYS A 407 7.97 -5.70 28.91
C CYS A 407 7.03 -5.65 30.12
N VAL A 408 5.82 -6.19 30.01
CA VAL A 408 4.84 -6.22 31.10
C VAL A 408 5.30 -7.17 32.22
N ALA A 409 5.86 -8.32 31.88
CA ALA A 409 6.46 -9.24 32.85
C ALA A 409 7.57 -8.55 33.67
N GLU A 410 8.44 -7.77 33.00
CA GLU A 410 9.49 -7.01 33.67
C GLU A 410 8.92 -5.90 34.58
N LEU A 411 7.89 -5.18 34.14
CA LEU A 411 7.22 -4.15 34.93
C LEU A 411 6.56 -4.72 36.19
N LEU A 412 5.79 -5.80 36.05
CA LEU A 412 5.10 -6.47 37.16
C LEU A 412 6.10 -7.03 38.18
N LYS A 413 7.21 -7.61 37.71
CA LYS A 413 8.28 -8.12 38.58
C LYS A 413 8.97 -6.98 39.33
N SER A 414 9.30 -5.90 38.64
CA SER A 414 9.97 -4.73 39.22
C SER A 414 9.10 -3.97 40.22
N ALA A 415 7.78 -3.97 40.01
CA ALA A 415 6.80 -3.40 40.94
C ALA A 415 6.52 -4.31 42.15
N GLY A 416 7.06 -5.54 42.18
CA GLY A 416 6.81 -6.51 43.25
C GLY A 416 5.41 -7.12 43.22
N ILE A 417 4.73 -7.08 42.07
CA ILE A 417 3.35 -7.55 41.89
C ILE A 417 3.34 -9.04 41.52
N HIS A 418 4.06 -9.42 40.46
CA HIS A 418 4.16 -10.80 40.01
C HIS A 418 5.50 -11.08 39.34
N SER A 419 6.16 -12.18 39.72
CA SER A 419 7.54 -12.47 39.27
C SER A 419 7.64 -13.40 38.05
N HIS A 420 6.58 -14.15 37.75
CA HIS A 420 6.54 -15.19 36.71
C HIS A 420 5.29 -15.00 35.82
N TYR A 421 5.04 -13.77 35.37
CA TYR A 421 3.82 -13.40 34.63
C TYR A 421 3.58 -14.27 33.38
N SER A 422 4.62 -14.57 32.61
CA SER A 422 4.51 -15.36 31.38
C SER A 422 4.15 -16.83 31.59
N GLU A 423 4.19 -17.34 32.84
CA GLU A 423 3.80 -18.70 33.18
C GLU A 423 2.30 -18.82 33.54
N LEU A 424 1.60 -17.69 33.67
CA LEU A 424 0.17 -17.65 33.98
C LEU A 424 -0.67 -18.12 32.79
N SER A 425 -1.81 -18.73 33.10
CA SER A 425 -2.86 -18.99 32.09
C SER A 425 -3.46 -17.68 31.56
N GLU A 426 -4.09 -17.73 30.39
CA GLU A 426 -4.74 -16.55 29.78
C GLU A 426 -5.74 -15.88 30.72
N GLU A 427 -6.55 -16.68 31.44
CA GLU A 427 -7.53 -16.16 32.40
C GLU A 427 -6.83 -15.41 33.57
N GLU A 428 -5.77 -16.01 34.13
CA GLU A 428 -4.99 -15.40 35.21
C GLU A 428 -4.26 -14.14 34.75
N LYS A 429 -3.72 -14.12 33.52
CA LYS A 429 -3.13 -12.93 32.89
C LYS A 429 -4.18 -11.82 32.81
N CYS A 430 -5.33 -12.09 32.22
CA CYS A 430 -6.42 -11.11 32.08
C CYS A 430 -6.89 -10.57 33.43
N GLN A 431 -7.12 -11.43 34.43
CA GLN A 431 -7.54 -11.01 35.77
C GLN A 431 -6.51 -10.07 36.42
N LEU A 432 -5.22 -10.40 36.34
CA LEU A 432 -4.16 -9.59 36.90
C LEU A 432 -4.07 -8.22 36.18
N LEU A 433 -4.04 -8.21 34.84
CA LEU A 433 -3.91 -6.97 34.07
C LEU A 433 -5.13 -6.06 34.26
N LEU A 434 -6.34 -6.61 34.28
CA LEU A 434 -7.56 -5.83 34.54
C LEU A 434 -7.51 -5.18 35.92
N LYS A 435 -7.09 -5.93 36.94
CA LYS A 435 -6.90 -5.37 38.29
C LYS A 435 -5.93 -4.19 38.28
N GLU A 436 -4.79 -4.32 37.62
CA GLU A 436 -3.81 -3.24 37.51
C GLU A 436 -4.32 -2.04 36.70
N LEU A 437 -5.16 -2.25 35.70
CA LEU A 437 -5.74 -1.17 34.89
C LEU A 437 -6.90 -0.45 35.59
N GLU A 438 -7.71 -1.16 36.38
CA GLU A 438 -8.93 -0.65 37.01
C GLU A 438 -8.69 -0.11 38.42
N GLU A 439 -7.87 -0.80 39.22
CA GLU A 439 -7.73 -0.53 40.66
C GLU A 439 -6.50 0.33 41.01
N ASP A 440 -5.36 0.15 40.34
CA ASP A 440 -4.15 0.93 40.65
C ASP A 440 -4.00 2.13 39.70
N PRO A 441 -4.15 3.38 40.16
CA PRO A 441 -3.96 4.55 39.30
C PRO A 441 -2.49 4.87 38.99
N ARG A 442 -1.52 4.21 39.65
CA ARG A 442 -0.08 4.50 39.50
C ARG A 442 0.49 3.75 38.29
N ILE A 443 1.61 4.27 37.80
CA ILE A 443 2.46 3.58 36.83
C ILE A 443 3.29 2.50 37.54
N LEU A 444 3.57 1.40 36.84
CA LEU A 444 4.33 0.25 37.35
C LEU A 444 5.84 0.50 37.30
N SER A 445 6.30 1.34 36.37
CA SER A 445 7.73 1.63 36.16
C SER A 445 8.35 2.31 37.38
N ALA A 446 9.03 1.52 38.21
CA ALA A 446 9.88 2.01 39.28
C ALA A 446 11.04 2.88 38.74
N THR A 447 11.28 4.03 39.38
CA THR A 447 12.36 4.96 39.00
C THR A 447 13.75 4.52 39.48
N HIS A 448 13.81 3.68 40.50
CA HIS A 448 15.04 3.22 41.14
C HIS A 448 15.55 1.88 40.60
N VAL A 449 14.76 1.20 39.76
CA VAL A 449 15.11 -0.09 39.15
C VAL A 449 15.58 0.17 37.71
N GLU A 450 16.77 -0.33 37.40
CA GLU A 450 17.32 -0.33 36.03
C GLU A 450 16.44 -1.22 35.14
N LYS A 451 16.16 -0.74 33.93
CA LYS A 451 15.29 -1.43 32.97
C LYS A 451 16.16 -2.12 31.94
N SER A 452 15.65 -3.21 31.38
CA SER A 452 16.26 -3.80 30.19
C SER A 452 16.24 -2.79 29.03
N GLU A 453 17.18 -2.97 28.09
CA GLU A 453 17.23 -2.18 26.86
C GLU A 453 15.90 -2.26 26.08
N LEU A 454 15.23 -3.42 26.13
CA LEU A 454 13.94 -3.63 25.48
C LEU A 454 12.85 -2.75 26.10
N LEU A 455 12.65 -2.85 27.42
CA LEU A 455 11.65 -2.07 28.13
C LEU A 455 11.92 -0.56 28.03
N GLU A 456 13.19 -0.14 28.13
CA GLU A 456 13.56 1.26 27.98
C GLU A 456 13.20 1.82 26.60
N LYS A 457 13.49 1.06 25.52
CA LYS A 457 13.14 1.44 24.14
C LYS A 457 11.63 1.54 23.93
N GLU A 458 10.87 0.57 24.42
CA GLU A 458 9.41 0.55 24.30
C GLU A 458 8.76 1.70 25.07
N LEU A 459 9.18 1.97 26.31
CA LEU A 459 8.69 3.14 27.04
C LEU A 459 9.11 4.47 26.39
N ALA A 460 10.31 4.55 25.81
CA ALA A 460 10.79 5.75 25.14
C ALA A 460 9.93 6.12 23.92
N ILE A 461 9.54 5.14 23.10
CA ILE A 461 8.72 5.41 21.91
C ILE A 461 7.28 5.82 22.30
N PHE A 462 6.68 5.21 23.32
CA PHE A 462 5.37 5.62 23.83
C PHE A 462 5.42 7.03 24.47
N LYS A 463 6.51 7.38 25.17
CA LYS A 463 6.73 8.76 25.66
C LYS A 463 6.85 9.76 24.51
N ALA A 464 7.54 9.39 23.43
CA ALA A 464 7.61 10.23 22.23
C ALA A 464 6.23 10.41 21.59
N ALA A 465 5.45 9.33 21.45
CA ALA A 465 4.09 9.38 20.94
C ALA A 465 3.19 10.31 21.79
N ARG A 466 3.27 10.21 23.11
CA ARG A 466 2.56 11.09 24.05
C ARG A 466 2.90 12.57 23.80
N LYS A 467 4.19 12.90 23.70
CA LYS A 467 4.67 14.28 23.44
C LYS A 467 4.22 14.80 22.08
N LEU A 468 4.28 13.97 21.04
CA LEU A 468 3.83 14.34 19.70
C LEU A 468 2.34 14.64 19.68
N LYS A 469 1.51 13.85 20.37
CA LYS A 469 0.07 14.11 20.48
C LYS A 469 -0.26 15.38 21.24
N ASP A 470 0.53 15.76 22.25
CA ASP A 470 0.38 17.08 22.91
C ASP A 470 0.74 18.23 21.98
N LYS A 471 1.76 18.06 21.15
CA LYS A 471 2.31 19.12 20.32
C LYS A 471 1.57 19.30 18.99
N LEU A 472 1.16 18.23 18.34
CA LEU A 472 0.58 18.21 16.98
C LEU A 472 -0.91 17.84 16.96
N GLY A 473 -1.47 17.43 18.10
CA GLY A 473 -2.86 16.99 18.25
C GLY A 473 -3.04 15.47 18.23
N ASP A 474 -4.22 15.00 18.61
CA ASP A 474 -4.46 13.57 18.81
C ASP A 474 -4.43 12.73 17.51
N ASP A 475 -4.59 13.34 16.34
CA ASP A 475 -4.65 12.62 15.06
C ASP A 475 -3.27 12.24 14.49
N VAL A 476 -2.16 12.79 15.01
CA VAL A 476 -0.80 12.41 14.56
C VAL A 476 -0.51 10.93 14.78
N ILE A 477 -1.06 10.34 15.85
CA ILE A 477 -0.93 8.91 16.17
C ILE A 477 -2.28 8.44 16.69
N ARG A 478 -2.99 7.65 15.88
CA ARG A 478 -4.36 7.20 16.19
C ARG A 478 -4.42 5.74 16.59
N GLN A 479 -3.58 4.89 15.99
CA GLN A 479 -3.58 3.44 16.20
C GLN A 479 -2.24 2.94 16.76
N THR A 480 -2.35 1.91 17.61
CA THR A 480 -1.23 1.04 18.01
C THR A 480 -1.63 -0.40 17.73
N ILE A 481 -0.90 -1.03 16.82
CA ILE A 481 -1.18 -2.34 16.23
C ILE A 481 -0.32 -3.40 16.91
N ILE A 482 -0.94 -4.53 17.25
CA ILE A 482 -0.29 -5.69 17.88
C ILE A 482 -0.15 -6.79 16.83
N SER A 483 1.05 -7.04 16.31
CA SER A 483 1.32 -8.20 15.45
C SER A 483 1.25 -9.51 16.25
N HIS A 484 0.88 -10.61 15.60
CA HIS A 484 0.63 -11.92 16.25
C HIS A 484 -0.26 -11.78 17.49
N ALA A 485 -1.37 -11.05 17.36
CA ALA A 485 -2.39 -11.03 18.39
C ALA A 485 -3.15 -12.36 18.35
N THR A 486 -3.17 -13.06 19.48
CA THR A 486 -3.78 -14.38 19.64
C THR A 486 -4.83 -14.40 20.74
N SER A 487 -4.68 -13.56 21.77
CA SER A 487 -5.52 -13.59 22.97
C SER A 487 -5.95 -12.20 23.46
N VAL A 488 -6.76 -12.16 24.52
CA VAL A 488 -7.23 -10.91 25.13
C VAL A 488 -6.11 -10.23 25.92
N SER A 489 -5.22 -11.01 26.55
CA SER A 489 -4.09 -10.49 27.29
C SER A 489 -3.19 -9.62 26.42
N ASP A 490 -2.99 -9.97 25.15
CA ASP A 490 -2.18 -9.18 24.20
C ASP A 490 -2.62 -7.71 24.12
N MET A 491 -3.94 -7.47 24.14
CA MET A 491 -4.53 -6.13 24.12
C MET A 491 -4.37 -5.42 25.47
N LEU A 492 -4.52 -6.15 26.56
CA LEU A 492 -4.40 -5.62 27.92
C LEU A 492 -2.94 -5.30 28.29
N GLU A 493 -1.98 -6.09 27.82
CA GLU A 493 -0.55 -5.86 27.98
C GLU A 493 -0.13 -4.54 27.30
N LEU A 494 -0.58 -4.32 26.07
CA LEU A 494 -0.39 -3.03 25.41
C LEU A 494 -1.06 -1.89 26.19
N ALA A 495 -2.26 -2.11 26.75
CA ALA A 495 -2.92 -1.10 27.57
C ALA A 495 -2.10 -0.74 28.82
N ILE A 496 -1.44 -1.70 29.47
CA ILE A 496 -0.50 -1.44 30.58
C ILE A 496 0.64 -0.54 30.12
N LEU A 497 1.29 -0.86 29.00
CA LEU A 497 2.39 -0.04 28.48
C LEU A 497 1.96 1.39 28.10
N LEU A 498 0.74 1.54 27.58
CA LEU A 498 0.17 2.85 27.26
C LEU A 498 -0.23 3.65 28.52
N LYS A 499 -0.63 2.97 29.60
CA LYS A 499 -0.90 3.57 30.91
C LYS A 499 0.37 4.19 31.51
N GLU A 500 1.53 3.55 31.35
CA GLU A 500 2.82 4.05 31.84
C GLU A 500 3.17 5.47 31.36
N VAL A 501 2.58 5.90 30.24
CA VAL A 501 2.82 7.22 29.62
C VAL A 501 1.58 8.11 29.58
N GLY A 502 0.46 7.66 30.17
CA GLY A 502 -0.80 8.40 30.19
C GLY A 502 -1.49 8.50 28.83
N LEU A 503 -1.31 7.52 27.94
CA LEU A 503 -2.05 7.39 26.68
C LEU A 503 -3.35 6.60 26.86
N VAL A 504 -3.43 5.75 27.88
CA VAL A 504 -4.62 5.01 28.30
C VAL A 504 -4.80 5.20 29.81
N ASP A 505 -6.04 5.36 30.24
CA ASP A 505 -6.45 5.33 31.65
C ASP A 505 -7.78 4.57 31.79
N LYS A 506 -8.32 4.44 33.00
CA LYS A 506 -9.55 3.68 33.26
C LYS A 506 -10.83 4.25 32.60
N GLU A 507 -10.80 5.48 32.08
CA GLU A 507 -11.94 6.16 31.48
C GLU A 507 -11.80 6.36 29.97
N ARG A 508 -10.58 6.58 29.46
CA ARG A 508 -10.35 6.91 28.04
C ARG A 508 -9.04 6.36 27.50
N ALA A 509 -9.04 6.17 26.19
CA ALA A 509 -7.86 5.82 25.41
C ALA A 509 -7.60 6.90 24.35
N ARG A 510 -6.40 7.50 24.37
CA ARG A 510 -6.00 8.51 23.37
C ARG A 510 -5.49 7.89 22.08
N VAL A 511 -5.17 6.60 22.10
CA VAL A 511 -4.82 5.77 20.94
C VAL A 511 -5.70 4.53 20.96
N GLN A 512 -6.00 3.98 19.80
CA GLN A 512 -6.74 2.74 19.67
C GLN A 512 -5.80 1.54 19.73
N ILE A 513 -6.18 0.52 20.49
CA ILE A 513 -5.52 -0.79 20.52
C ILE A 513 -6.12 -1.62 19.39
N VAL A 514 -5.27 -2.07 18.46
CA VAL A 514 -5.69 -2.73 17.22
C VAL A 514 -5.02 -4.11 17.15
N PRO A 515 -5.76 -5.22 17.33
CA PRO A 515 -5.21 -6.54 17.12
C PRO A 515 -5.01 -6.81 15.62
N LEU A 516 -3.92 -7.49 15.28
CA LEU A 516 -3.63 -7.98 13.94
C LEU A 516 -3.60 -9.52 13.99
N PHE A 517 -4.61 -10.15 13.39
CA PHE A 517 -4.71 -11.60 13.22
C PHE A 517 -4.03 -11.99 11.90
N GLU A 518 -2.98 -12.82 11.97
CA GLU A 518 -2.07 -13.09 10.82
C GLU A 518 -2.03 -14.54 10.36
N THR A 519 -2.31 -15.53 11.22
CA THR A 519 -2.37 -16.96 10.83
C THR A 519 -3.80 -17.42 10.56
N ILE A 520 -3.96 -18.62 9.99
CA ILE A 520 -5.31 -19.20 9.80
C ILE A 520 -5.99 -19.42 11.14
N GLU A 521 -5.24 -19.97 12.10
CA GLU A 521 -5.73 -20.24 13.45
C GLU A 521 -6.14 -18.95 14.18
N ASP A 522 -5.35 -17.88 14.08
CA ASP A 522 -5.69 -16.58 14.69
C ASP A 522 -6.97 -15.99 14.10
N LEU A 523 -7.17 -16.16 12.79
CA LEU A 523 -8.36 -15.64 12.11
C LEU A 523 -9.61 -16.44 12.48
N ASP A 524 -9.51 -17.76 12.61
CA ASP A 524 -10.62 -18.62 13.07
C ASP A 524 -11.02 -18.29 14.52
N HIS A 525 -10.06 -18.03 15.41
CA HIS A 525 -10.32 -17.66 16.81
C HIS A 525 -10.64 -16.16 17.00
N SER A 526 -10.51 -15.33 15.96
CA SER A 526 -10.70 -13.87 16.08
C SER A 526 -12.09 -13.47 16.59
N GLU A 527 -13.12 -14.26 16.26
CA GLU A 527 -14.49 -14.05 16.74
C GLU A 527 -14.56 -14.13 18.28
N GLU A 528 -14.02 -15.21 18.85
CA GLU A 528 -14.04 -15.49 20.28
C GLU A 528 -13.24 -14.44 21.05
N THR A 529 -11.98 -14.21 20.65
CA THR A 529 -11.10 -13.22 21.28
C THR A 529 -11.72 -11.82 21.29
N MET A 530 -12.32 -11.39 20.18
CA MET A 530 -12.95 -10.08 20.12
C MET A 530 -14.27 -10.01 20.89
N ARG A 531 -15.04 -11.10 20.97
CA ARG A 531 -16.25 -11.17 21.80
C ARG A 531 -15.91 -10.96 23.28
N GLU A 532 -14.87 -11.62 23.75
CA GLU A 532 -14.39 -11.48 25.13
C GLU A 532 -13.90 -10.05 25.39
N TYR A 533 -13.02 -9.53 24.53
CA TYR A 533 -12.51 -8.17 24.67
C TYR A 533 -13.63 -7.11 24.66
N LEU A 534 -14.58 -7.20 23.73
CA LEU A 534 -15.71 -6.26 23.65
C LEU A 534 -16.70 -6.41 24.82
N SER A 535 -16.65 -7.52 25.55
CA SER A 535 -17.44 -7.72 26.76
C SER A 535 -16.88 -6.98 27.98
N LEU A 536 -15.56 -6.70 27.99
CA LEU A 536 -14.88 -6.02 29.08
C LEU A 536 -15.44 -4.59 29.30
N PRO A 537 -15.85 -4.22 30.53
CA PRO A 537 -16.33 -2.87 30.83
C PRO A 537 -15.32 -1.78 30.46
N LEU A 538 -14.04 -2.05 30.70
CA LEU A 538 -12.94 -1.15 30.41
C LEU A 538 -12.78 -0.89 28.89
N ALA A 539 -12.80 -1.94 28.07
CA ALA A 539 -12.75 -1.83 26.62
C ALA A 539 -13.93 -1.02 26.06
N LYS A 540 -15.15 -1.23 26.59
CA LYS A 540 -16.34 -0.45 26.22
C LYS A 540 -16.15 1.05 26.45
N LYS A 541 -15.55 1.45 27.58
CA LYS A 541 -15.24 2.86 27.86
C LYS A 541 -14.24 3.44 26.87
N TRP A 542 -13.16 2.70 26.60
CA TRP A 542 -12.15 3.13 25.63
C TRP A 542 -12.73 3.31 24.23
N ILE A 543 -13.52 2.36 23.77
CA ILE A 543 -14.21 2.39 22.47
C ILE A 543 -15.23 3.54 22.41
N ALA A 544 -16.01 3.75 23.48
CA ALA A 544 -16.95 4.87 23.57
C ALA A 544 -16.25 6.24 23.52
N SER A 545 -15.06 6.36 24.12
CA SER A 545 -14.25 7.58 24.05
C SER A 545 -13.75 7.91 22.62
N ARG A 546 -13.94 6.98 21.67
CA ARG A 546 -13.49 7.06 20.27
C ARG A 546 -14.63 6.85 19.27
N ASN A 547 -15.85 7.32 19.60
CA ASN A 547 -17.05 7.25 18.75
C ASN A 547 -17.57 5.82 18.49
N ASN A 548 -17.43 4.93 19.47
CA ASN A 548 -17.88 3.54 19.39
C ASN A 548 -17.28 2.78 18.20
N TYR A 549 -16.00 3.00 17.93
CA TYR A 549 -15.27 2.41 16.82
C TYR A 549 -14.18 1.46 17.33
N GLN A 550 -14.10 0.25 16.76
CA GLN A 550 -13.02 -0.70 16.99
C GLN A 550 -12.41 -1.11 15.64
N GLU A 551 -11.11 -0.88 15.51
CA GLU A 551 -10.35 -1.33 14.33
C GLU A 551 -9.76 -2.70 14.58
N ILE A 552 -9.79 -3.55 13.55
CA ILE A 552 -9.15 -4.87 13.55
C ILE A 552 -8.32 -4.96 12.28
N MET A 553 -7.05 -5.31 12.40
CA MET A 553 -6.18 -5.49 11.25
C MET A 553 -6.15 -6.96 10.83
N LEU A 554 -6.15 -7.20 9.53
CA LEU A 554 -6.17 -8.55 8.95
C LEU A 554 -4.90 -8.78 8.12
N GLY A 555 -4.16 -9.83 8.46
CA GLY A 555 -2.96 -10.27 7.74
C GLY A 555 -3.34 -11.20 6.59
N TYR A 556 -2.91 -10.87 5.36
CA TYR A 556 -3.19 -11.67 4.17
C TYR A 556 -1.99 -12.51 3.72
N SER A 557 -0.79 -11.91 3.71
CA SER A 557 0.39 -12.60 3.19
C SER A 557 0.87 -13.70 4.14
N ASP A 558 0.75 -13.47 5.45
CA ASP A 558 1.19 -14.41 6.47
C ASP A 558 0.22 -15.60 6.60
N SER A 559 -1.09 -15.37 6.50
CA SER A 559 -2.12 -16.44 6.47
C SER A 559 -1.99 -17.30 5.21
N ASN A 560 -1.65 -16.70 4.07
CA ASN A 560 -1.36 -17.44 2.84
C ASN A 560 -0.09 -18.30 2.97
N LYS A 561 0.96 -17.81 3.63
CA LYS A 561 2.16 -18.60 3.93
C LYS A 561 1.87 -19.78 4.88
N ASP A 562 0.86 -19.64 5.74
CA ASP A 562 0.48 -20.65 6.74
C ASP A 562 -0.45 -21.74 6.17
N GLY A 563 -1.46 -21.36 5.38
CA GLY A 563 -2.51 -22.28 4.91
C GLY A 563 -2.77 -22.32 3.40
N GLY A 564 -2.02 -21.57 2.60
CA GLY A 564 -2.24 -21.44 1.16
C GLY A 564 -3.30 -20.41 0.78
N TYR A 565 -3.43 -20.17 -0.53
CA TYR A 565 -4.19 -19.05 -1.09
C TYR A 565 -5.70 -19.14 -0.78
N LEU A 566 -6.34 -20.28 -1.08
CA LEU A 566 -7.78 -20.43 -0.87
C LEU A 566 -8.16 -20.33 0.61
N SER A 567 -7.44 -21.06 1.47
CA SER A 567 -7.67 -21.03 2.93
C SER A 567 -7.54 -19.62 3.47
N SER A 568 -6.44 -18.94 3.18
CA SER A 568 -6.24 -17.55 3.56
C SER A 568 -7.39 -16.64 3.13
N CYS A 569 -7.77 -16.63 1.86
CA CYS A 569 -8.82 -15.74 1.37
C CYS A 569 -10.21 -16.07 1.95
N TRP A 570 -10.51 -17.37 2.12
CA TRP A 570 -11.79 -17.81 2.67
C TRP A 570 -11.92 -17.53 4.16
N THR A 571 -10.90 -17.87 4.95
CA THR A 571 -10.87 -17.58 6.39
C THR A 571 -10.98 -16.08 6.65
N LEU A 572 -10.30 -15.25 5.86
CA LEU A 572 -10.44 -13.78 5.93
C LEU A 572 -11.86 -13.29 5.60
N TYR A 573 -12.54 -13.94 4.65
CA TYR A 573 -13.92 -13.62 4.31
C TYR A 573 -14.87 -13.96 5.47
N LYS A 574 -14.72 -15.14 6.07
CA LYS A 574 -15.50 -15.58 7.24
C LYS A 574 -15.25 -14.69 8.47
N ALA A 575 -13.99 -14.45 8.83
CA ALA A 575 -13.62 -13.61 9.96
C ALA A 575 -14.23 -12.20 9.84
N GLN A 576 -14.19 -11.59 8.64
CA GLN A 576 -14.84 -10.29 8.42
C GLN A 576 -16.36 -10.34 8.62
N GLN A 577 -17.04 -11.41 8.20
CA GLN A 577 -18.48 -11.57 8.46
C GLN A 577 -18.76 -11.68 9.96
N GLN A 578 -18.04 -12.55 10.66
CA GLN A 578 -18.21 -12.84 12.09
C GLN A 578 -17.92 -11.60 12.95
N LEU A 579 -16.79 -10.94 12.71
CA LEU A 579 -16.39 -9.73 13.42
C LEU A 579 -17.35 -8.57 13.17
N THR A 580 -17.90 -8.45 11.95
CA THR A 580 -18.95 -7.46 11.66
C THR A 580 -20.22 -7.75 12.46
N ALA A 581 -20.63 -9.02 12.54
CA ALA A 581 -21.81 -9.44 13.29
C ALA A 581 -21.66 -9.20 14.80
N ILE A 582 -20.48 -9.47 15.37
CA ILE A 582 -20.17 -9.10 16.76
C ILE A 582 -20.23 -7.59 16.95
N GLY A 583 -19.69 -6.81 16.02
CA GLY A 583 -19.80 -5.35 16.08
C GLY A 583 -21.25 -4.88 16.19
N ASP A 584 -22.16 -5.46 15.37
CA ASP A 584 -23.60 -5.19 15.46
C ASP A 584 -24.18 -5.58 16.83
N GLU A 585 -23.82 -6.74 17.36
CA GLU A 585 -24.27 -7.23 18.67
C GLU A 585 -23.90 -6.29 19.83
N PHE A 586 -22.66 -5.78 19.83
CA PHE A 586 -22.14 -4.90 20.89
C PHE A 586 -22.40 -3.41 20.63
N GLY A 587 -23.02 -3.04 19.52
CA GLY A 587 -23.21 -1.63 19.13
C GLY A 587 -21.90 -0.92 18.78
N VAL A 588 -20.89 -1.67 18.34
CA VAL A 588 -19.56 -1.18 17.97
C VAL A 588 -19.41 -1.18 16.45
N LYS A 589 -18.94 -0.06 15.91
CA LYS A 589 -18.53 0.02 14.51
C LYS A 589 -17.18 -0.67 14.35
N VAL A 590 -17.20 -1.92 13.93
CA VAL A 590 -15.98 -2.63 13.50
C VAL A 590 -15.56 -2.09 12.13
N THR A 591 -14.27 -1.83 11.94
CA THR A 591 -13.68 -1.62 10.61
C THR A 591 -12.40 -2.39 10.49
N PHE A 592 -12.16 -2.82 9.26
CA PHE A 592 -11.00 -3.58 8.90
C PHE A 592 -9.88 -2.69 8.39
N PHE A 593 -8.67 -2.95 8.90
CA PHE A 593 -7.44 -2.50 8.30
C PHE A 593 -6.83 -3.66 7.50
N HIS A 594 -6.89 -3.55 6.19
CA HIS A 594 -6.37 -4.56 5.28
C HIS A 594 -4.86 -4.44 5.14
N GLY A 595 -4.13 -5.43 5.67
CA GLY A 595 -2.68 -5.49 5.64
C GLY A 595 -2.08 -5.82 4.27
N ARG A 596 -0.74 -5.97 4.24
CA ARG A 596 0.02 -6.34 3.05
C ARG A 596 -0.40 -7.73 2.56
N GLY A 597 -0.70 -7.90 1.27
CA GLY A 597 -0.93 -9.23 0.69
C GLY A 597 -2.22 -9.42 -0.05
N GLY A 598 -3.28 -8.75 0.38
CA GLY A 598 -4.60 -8.97 -0.18
C GLY A 598 -4.72 -8.45 -1.61
N THR A 599 -5.70 -8.98 -2.33
CA THR A 599 -6.22 -8.45 -3.59
C THR A 599 -6.45 -6.93 -3.52
N VAL A 600 -6.82 -6.42 -2.34
CA VAL A 600 -7.06 -4.99 -2.03
C VAL A 600 -5.76 -4.16 -1.98
N GLY A 601 -4.63 -4.73 -1.54
CA GLY A 601 -3.40 -3.97 -1.24
C GLY A 601 -2.23 -4.21 -2.20
N ARG A 602 -2.26 -5.28 -3.01
CA ARG A 602 -1.14 -5.64 -3.90
C ARG A 602 -1.24 -5.07 -5.31
N GLY A 603 -2.38 -4.46 -5.66
CA GLY A 603 -2.70 -4.26 -7.08
C GLY A 603 -2.70 -5.57 -7.87
N GLY A 604 -2.72 -6.72 -7.18
CA GLY A 604 -2.77 -8.11 -7.68
C GLY A 604 -3.94 -8.29 -8.65
N GLY A 605 -5.12 -7.85 -8.23
CA GLY A 605 -6.20 -7.48 -9.12
C GLY A 605 -6.45 -5.97 -9.04
N PRO A 606 -7.37 -5.43 -9.84
CA PRO A 606 -7.69 -4.03 -9.76
C PRO A 606 -8.40 -3.73 -8.43
N THR A 607 -7.91 -2.71 -7.73
CA THR A 607 -8.28 -2.40 -6.34
C THR A 607 -9.80 -2.22 -6.15
N TYR A 608 -10.49 -1.76 -7.20
CA TYR A 608 -11.93 -1.57 -7.22
C TYR A 608 -12.71 -2.89 -6.99
N GLU A 609 -12.36 -3.96 -7.70
CA GLU A 609 -13.03 -5.25 -7.53
C GLU A 609 -12.75 -5.84 -6.16
N ALA A 610 -11.52 -5.72 -5.69
CA ALA A 610 -11.12 -6.26 -4.39
C ALA A 610 -11.89 -5.63 -3.22
N ILE A 611 -12.22 -4.34 -3.30
CA ILE A 611 -13.05 -3.66 -2.28
C ILE A 611 -14.52 -4.04 -2.46
N THR A 612 -15.03 -4.07 -3.69
CA THR A 612 -16.45 -4.37 -3.97
C THR A 612 -16.81 -5.85 -3.74
N SER A 613 -15.82 -6.75 -3.69
CA SER A 613 -15.97 -8.19 -3.41
C SER A 613 -15.89 -8.58 -1.93
N GLN A 614 -15.52 -7.65 -1.03
CA GLN A 614 -15.52 -7.90 0.42
C GLN A 614 -16.89 -8.37 0.94
N PRO A 615 -17.02 -8.91 2.15
CA PRO A 615 -18.33 -9.24 2.72
C PRO A 615 -19.30 -8.05 2.77
N LEU A 616 -20.61 -8.33 2.79
CA LEU A 616 -21.59 -7.24 2.90
C LEU A 616 -21.48 -6.64 4.31
N LYS A 617 -21.69 -5.33 4.42
CA LYS A 617 -21.56 -4.56 5.68
C LYS A 617 -20.14 -4.51 6.28
N SER A 618 -19.12 -5.13 5.69
CA SER A 618 -17.74 -5.06 6.19
C SER A 618 -17.18 -3.63 6.16
N ILE A 619 -17.71 -2.80 5.25
CA ILE A 619 -17.45 -1.37 5.18
C ILE A 619 -18.73 -0.66 5.65
N LYS A 620 -18.72 -0.14 6.87
CA LYS A 620 -19.84 0.65 7.44
C LYS A 620 -19.68 2.14 7.17
N ASP A 621 -18.54 2.69 7.58
CA ASP A 621 -18.18 4.09 7.37
C ASP A 621 -16.69 4.24 7.01
N ARG A 622 -15.84 3.35 7.52
CA ARG A 622 -14.41 3.40 7.27
C ARG A 622 -13.88 2.14 6.58
N ILE A 623 -12.83 2.31 5.79
CA ILE A 623 -11.93 1.25 5.33
C ILE A 623 -10.49 1.77 5.38
N ARG A 624 -9.57 0.99 5.95
CA ARG A 624 -8.13 1.28 5.89
C ARG A 624 -7.42 0.20 5.09
N LEU A 625 -6.46 0.58 4.27
CA LEU A 625 -5.68 -0.37 3.49
C LEU A 625 -4.21 0.05 3.42
N THR A 626 -3.34 -0.94 3.44
CA THR A 626 -1.90 -0.72 3.23
C THR A 626 -1.62 -0.45 1.75
N GLU A 627 -1.10 0.73 1.43
CA GLU A 627 -0.47 0.99 0.15
C GLU A 627 1.00 0.60 0.21
N GLN A 628 1.34 -0.43 -0.55
CA GLN A 628 2.67 -1.03 -0.55
C GLN A 628 3.64 -0.12 -1.29
N GLY A 629 4.84 0.07 -0.75
CA GLY A 629 5.79 0.99 -1.38
C GLY A 629 6.06 0.67 -2.85
N GLU A 630 6.09 -0.61 -3.27
CA GLU A 630 6.26 -1.01 -4.69
C GLU A 630 5.26 -0.42 -5.66
N VAL A 631 4.04 -0.13 -5.20
CA VAL A 631 2.99 0.42 -6.06
C VAL A 631 2.85 1.94 -5.91
N ILE A 632 3.46 2.57 -4.88
CA ILE A 632 3.30 4.00 -4.62
C ILE A 632 3.78 4.84 -5.79
N GLY A 633 4.94 4.49 -6.39
CA GLY A 633 5.48 5.21 -7.53
C GLY A 633 4.51 5.22 -8.73
N ASN A 634 3.94 4.07 -9.05
CA ASN A 634 3.07 3.92 -10.22
C ASN A 634 1.68 4.56 -9.96
N LYS A 635 1.10 4.35 -8.77
CA LYS A 635 -0.23 4.87 -8.43
C LYS A 635 -0.22 6.38 -8.13
N TYR A 636 0.83 6.87 -7.49
CA TYR A 636 0.84 8.19 -6.86
C TYR A 636 2.00 9.09 -7.32
N GLY A 637 2.81 8.65 -8.29
CA GLY A 637 3.97 9.40 -8.79
C GLY A 637 3.62 10.73 -9.46
N ASN A 638 2.40 10.90 -9.95
CA ASN A 638 1.91 12.17 -10.50
C ASN A 638 0.48 12.46 -10.01
N LYS A 639 0.07 13.74 -10.09
CA LYS A 639 -1.22 14.20 -9.55
C LYS A 639 -2.46 13.56 -10.19
N ASP A 640 -2.43 13.25 -11.49
CA ASP A 640 -3.60 12.75 -12.22
C ASP A 640 -3.82 11.26 -11.89
N ALA A 641 -2.73 10.48 -11.91
CA ALA A 641 -2.76 9.08 -11.47
C ALA A 641 -3.13 8.98 -9.98
N ALA A 642 -2.60 9.87 -9.14
CA ALA A 642 -2.97 9.92 -7.73
C ALA A 642 -4.46 10.18 -7.55
N TYR A 643 -5.01 11.19 -8.24
CA TYR A 643 -6.44 11.48 -8.19
C TYR A 643 -7.28 10.27 -8.60
N TYR A 644 -6.98 9.65 -9.75
CA TYR A 644 -7.69 8.47 -10.23
C TYR A 644 -7.67 7.32 -9.23
N ASN A 645 -6.50 6.98 -8.68
CA ASN A 645 -6.39 5.88 -7.72
C ASN A 645 -7.15 6.18 -6.42
N LEU A 646 -7.07 7.40 -5.89
CA LEU A 646 -7.82 7.80 -4.70
C LEU A 646 -9.33 7.82 -4.96
N GLU A 647 -9.74 8.27 -6.15
CA GLU A 647 -11.13 8.25 -6.62
C GLU A 647 -11.68 6.82 -6.71
N MET A 648 -10.89 5.89 -7.27
CA MET A 648 -11.24 4.46 -7.31
C MET A 648 -11.50 3.91 -5.91
N LEU A 649 -10.64 4.21 -4.94
CA LEU A 649 -10.79 3.73 -3.57
C LEU A 649 -12.09 4.24 -2.92
N VAL A 650 -12.35 5.54 -3.04
CA VAL A 650 -13.57 6.18 -2.52
C VAL A 650 -14.81 5.60 -3.19
N SER A 651 -14.79 5.50 -4.51
CA SER A 651 -15.92 4.98 -5.28
C SER A 651 -16.20 3.50 -4.99
N ALA A 652 -15.16 2.68 -4.83
CA ALA A 652 -15.32 1.25 -4.53
C ALA A 652 -15.91 1.05 -3.13
N ALA A 653 -15.44 1.81 -2.14
CA ALA A 653 -15.97 1.75 -0.77
C ALA A 653 -17.46 2.12 -0.74
N ILE A 654 -17.82 3.22 -1.41
CA ILE A 654 -19.23 3.64 -1.54
C ILE A 654 -20.06 2.58 -2.25
N ASN A 655 -19.58 2.05 -3.39
CA ASN A 655 -20.29 1.02 -4.15
C ASN A 655 -20.58 -0.21 -3.27
N ARG A 656 -19.58 -0.65 -2.49
CA ARG A 656 -19.76 -1.75 -1.54
C ARG A 656 -20.81 -1.44 -0.48
N MET A 657 -20.80 -0.23 0.09
CA MET A 657 -21.75 0.20 1.12
C MET A 657 -23.21 0.21 0.63
N ILE A 658 -23.45 0.57 -0.64
CA ILE A 658 -24.81 0.64 -1.20
C ILE A 658 -25.27 -0.65 -1.89
N THR A 659 -24.37 -1.63 -2.05
CA THR A 659 -24.68 -2.89 -2.72
C THR A 659 -25.61 -3.73 -1.86
N GLN A 660 -26.70 -4.19 -2.47
CA GLN A 660 -27.66 -5.08 -1.82
C GLN A 660 -27.33 -6.55 -2.12
N LYS A 661 -27.69 -7.43 -1.19
CA LYS A 661 -27.59 -8.88 -1.37
C LYS A 661 -28.51 -9.31 -2.53
N LYS A 662 -27.94 -9.88 -3.59
CA LYS A 662 -28.69 -10.38 -4.75
C LYS A 662 -29.20 -11.81 -4.55
N SER A 663 -28.44 -12.64 -3.84
CA SER A 663 -28.77 -14.04 -3.57
C SER A 663 -29.66 -14.19 -2.34
N ASP A 664 -30.55 -15.17 -2.36
CA ASP A 664 -31.28 -15.57 -1.16
C ASP A 664 -30.34 -16.24 -0.13
N THR A 665 -30.81 -16.38 1.10
CA THR A 665 -30.02 -16.98 2.19
C THR A 665 -29.65 -18.44 1.88
N ASN A 666 -30.55 -19.20 1.26
CA ASN A 666 -30.29 -20.61 0.94
C ASN A 666 -29.16 -20.78 -0.07
N THR A 667 -29.14 -19.98 -1.13
CA THR A 667 -28.07 -19.99 -2.14
C THR A 667 -26.75 -19.57 -1.52
N SER A 668 -26.76 -18.55 -0.67
CA SER A 668 -25.56 -18.10 0.05
C SER A 668 -25.00 -19.23 0.91
N ASN A 669 -25.82 -19.83 1.79
CA ASN A 669 -25.38 -20.92 2.67
C ASN A 669 -24.86 -22.12 1.87
N ARG A 670 -25.45 -22.43 0.72
CA ARG A 670 -24.95 -23.48 -0.19
C ARG A 670 -23.57 -23.15 -0.74
N TYR A 671 -23.34 -21.92 -1.18
CA TYR A 671 -22.03 -21.49 -1.69
C TYR A 671 -20.97 -21.52 -0.59
N GLU A 672 -21.30 -21.05 0.62
CA GLU A 672 -20.37 -21.08 1.76
C GLU A 672 -20.00 -22.52 2.14
N ALA A 673 -20.98 -23.44 2.20
CA ALA A 673 -20.72 -24.85 2.49
C ALA A 673 -19.85 -25.55 1.44
N ILE A 674 -20.00 -25.20 0.15
CA ILE A 674 -19.13 -25.69 -0.92
C ILE A 674 -17.71 -25.17 -0.70
N MET A 675 -17.56 -23.88 -0.37
CA MET A 675 -16.26 -23.28 -0.10
C MET A 675 -15.58 -23.91 1.11
N ASP A 676 -16.28 -24.14 2.23
CA ASP A 676 -15.71 -24.83 3.39
C ASP A 676 -15.11 -26.18 2.97
N GLN A 677 -15.88 -27.00 2.24
CA GLN A 677 -15.42 -28.31 1.79
C GLN A 677 -14.19 -28.25 0.86
N VAL A 678 -14.15 -27.31 -0.08
CA VAL A 678 -13.03 -27.15 -1.03
C VAL A 678 -11.80 -26.59 -0.31
N VAL A 679 -12.00 -25.65 0.60
CA VAL A 679 -10.92 -24.95 1.30
C VAL A 679 -10.24 -25.86 2.31
N ASP A 680 -10.98 -26.66 3.07
CA ASP A 680 -10.41 -27.65 3.99
C ASP A 680 -9.43 -28.57 3.25
N ARG A 681 -9.84 -29.04 2.07
CA ARG A 681 -8.99 -29.88 1.24
C ARG A 681 -7.77 -29.13 0.68
N SER A 682 -7.95 -27.87 0.27
CA SER A 682 -6.87 -27.02 -0.22
C SER A 682 -5.80 -26.77 0.85
N TYR A 683 -6.22 -26.57 2.10
CA TYR A 683 -5.36 -26.39 3.26
C TYR A 683 -4.49 -27.63 3.50
N ASP A 684 -5.09 -28.83 3.49
CA ASP A 684 -4.36 -30.09 3.64
C ASP A 684 -3.31 -30.27 2.53
N ILE A 685 -3.71 -30.08 1.27
CA ILE A 685 -2.80 -30.22 0.10
C ILE A 685 -1.62 -29.25 0.22
N TYR A 686 -1.87 -28.00 0.60
CA TYR A 686 -0.83 -27.01 0.80
C TYR A 686 0.15 -27.44 1.89
N ARG A 687 -0.37 -27.85 3.05
CA ARG A 687 0.47 -28.20 4.20
C ARG A 687 1.21 -29.51 4.02
N ASP A 688 0.63 -30.49 3.34
CA ASP A 688 1.28 -31.75 2.98
C ASP A 688 2.57 -31.49 2.20
N LEU A 689 2.56 -30.53 1.26
CA LEU A 689 3.78 -30.14 0.55
C LEU A 689 4.70 -29.26 1.40
N VAL A 690 4.19 -28.17 1.98
CA VAL A 690 5.03 -27.11 2.56
C VAL A 690 5.62 -27.50 3.93
N PHE A 691 4.86 -28.23 4.74
CA PHE A 691 5.23 -28.61 6.10
C PHE A 691 5.34 -30.12 6.31
N GLY A 692 4.66 -30.93 5.48
CA GLY A 692 4.66 -32.39 5.56
C GLY A 692 5.74 -33.08 4.73
N ASN A 693 6.35 -32.40 3.76
CA ASN A 693 7.38 -32.97 2.88
C ASN A 693 8.79 -32.54 3.30
N ASP A 694 9.61 -33.51 3.71
CA ASP A 694 10.98 -33.29 4.21
C ASP A 694 11.90 -32.61 3.19
N HIS A 695 11.64 -32.73 1.89
CA HIS A 695 12.48 -32.18 0.82
C HIS A 695 12.04 -30.80 0.33
N PHE A 696 10.86 -30.31 0.72
CA PHE A 696 10.34 -29.04 0.22
C PHE A 696 11.21 -27.85 0.63
N TYR A 697 11.73 -27.89 1.85
CA TYR A 697 12.60 -26.84 2.37
C TYR A 697 13.85 -26.69 1.49
N ASP A 698 14.59 -27.78 1.28
CA ASP A 698 15.79 -27.78 0.46
C ASP A 698 15.48 -27.36 -0.97
N TYR A 699 14.34 -27.81 -1.52
CA TYR A 699 13.89 -27.40 -2.84
C TYR A 699 13.72 -25.88 -2.91
N PHE A 700 12.96 -25.28 -1.99
CA PHE A 700 12.77 -23.83 -1.96
C PHE A 700 14.10 -23.06 -1.86
N PHE A 701 15.05 -23.54 -1.06
CA PHE A 701 16.35 -22.89 -0.88
C PHE A 701 17.28 -23.03 -2.08
N GLU A 702 17.22 -24.15 -2.78
CA GLU A 702 18.09 -24.45 -3.91
C GLU A 702 17.51 -23.99 -5.25
N SER A 703 16.19 -24.04 -5.42
CA SER A 703 15.47 -23.70 -6.64
C SER A 703 15.01 -22.22 -6.69
N SER A 704 15.42 -21.39 -5.75
CA SER A 704 15.05 -19.97 -5.72
C SER A 704 16.24 -19.07 -5.35
N PRO A 705 16.21 -17.78 -5.73
CA PRO A 705 17.24 -16.83 -5.35
C PRO A 705 17.10 -16.30 -3.91
N ILE A 706 16.48 -17.05 -2.98
CA ILE A 706 16.21 -16.60 -1.61
C ILE A 706 17.47 -16.14 -0.87
N LYS A 707 18.61 -16.80 -1.10
CA LYS A 707 19.90 -16.41 -0.50
C LYS A 707 20.32 -15.00 -0.94
N ALA A 708 20.21 -14.72 -2.24
CA ALA A 708 20.51 -13.40 -2.81
C ALA A 708 19.48 -12.33 -2.38
N ILE A 709 18.20 -12.68 -2.31
CA ILE A 709 17.14 -11.79 -1.80
C ILE A 709 17.37 -11.42 -0.33
N SER A 710 17.84 -12.38 0.48
CA SER A 710 18.09 -12.16 1.90
C SER A 710 19.32 -11.27 2.16
N SER A 711 20.32 -11.31 1.26
CA SER A 711 21.47 -10.39 1.28
C SER A 711 21.17 -9.01 0.70
N PHE A 712 19.98 -8.80 0.15
CA PHE A 712 19.62 -7.59 -0.57
C PHE A 712 19.32 -6.43 0.38
N ASN A 713 19.85 -5.24 0.08
CA ASN A 713 19.60 -4.00 0.81
C ASN A 713 18.25 -3.36 0.42
N ILE A 714 17.14 -4.09 0.56
CA ILE A 714 15.83 -3.68 0.02
C ILE A 714 15.12 -2.59 0.85
N GLY A 715 15.41 -2.51 2.14
CA GLY A 715 14.83 -1.51 3.05
C GLY A 715 15.59 -1.42 4.38
N SER A 716 15.09 -0.60 5.31
CA SER A 716 15.69 -0.47 6.66
C SER A 716 15.53 -1.73 7.52
N ARG A 717 14.48 -2.51 7.28
CA ARG A 717 14.14 -3.74 8.02
C ARG A 717 15.02 -4.94 7.60
N PRO A 718 15.46 -5.82 8.52
CA PRO A 718 16.13 -7.09 8.18
C PRO A 718 15.24 -8.05 7.37
N ALA A 719 15.80 -9.08 6.71
CA ALA A 719 15.02 -10.04 5.91
C ALA A 719 14.28 -11.11 6.75
N ALA A 720 14.80 -11.48 7.92
CA ALA A 720 14.24 -12.50 8.81
C ALA A 720 14.20 -12.03 10.29
N ARG A 721 13.38 -12.70 11.12
CA ARG A 721 13.30 -12.44 12.58
C ARG A 721 14.38 -13.19 13.39
N LYS A 722 14.87 -14.33 12.88
CA LYS A 722 15.96 -15.18 13.39
C LYS A 722 16.79 -15.75 12.22
N THR A 723 17.73 -16.66 12.48
CA THR A 723 18.49 -17.40 11.44
C THR A 723 17.54 -18.09 10.46
N ILE A 724 17.88 -18.05 9.16
CA ILE A 724 17.07 -18.57 8.05
C ILE A 724 17.22 -20.11 7.98
N THR A 725 16.77 -20.81 9.00
CA THR A 725 16.84 -22.28 9.07
C THR A 725 15.46 -22.95 8.97
N GLU A 726 14.36 -22.19 9.02
CA GLU A 726 12.98 -22.72 8.98
C GLU A 726 12.00 -21.75 8.28
N ILE A 727 10.97 -22.28 7.60
CA ILE A 727 9.90 -21.51 6.92
C ILE A 727 9.09 -20.66 7.90
N GLY A 728 8.92 -21.13 9.15
CA GLY A 728 8.26 -20.39 10.22
C GLY A 728 8.99 -19.07 10.55
N GLY A 729 10.32 -19.03 10.42
CA GLY A 729 11.13 -17.83 10.62
C GLY A 729 11.19 -16.88 9.42
N LEU A 730 10.72 -17.32 8.25
CA LEU A 730 10.71 -16.54 7.00
C LEU A 730 9.50 -15.61 6.95
N ARG A 731 9.74 -14.33 6.63
CA ARG A 731 8.68 -13.35 6.42
C ARG A 731 7.96 -13.59 5.09
N ALA A 732 6.72 -13.14 4.98
CA ALA A 732 5.92 -13.33 3.77
C ALA A 732 6.48 -12.61 2.50
N ILE A 733 7.25 -11.53 2.66
CA ILE A 733 7.84 -10.80 1.51
C ILE A 733 8.91 -11.65 0.80
N PRO A 734 10.00 -12.11 1.47
CA PRO A 734 10.94 -13.03 0.84
C PRO A 734 10.29 -14.29 0.28
N TRP A 735 9.27 -14.83 0.97
CA TRP A 735 8.53 -16.00 0.50
C TRP A 735 7.92 -15.79 -0.89
N VAL A 736 7.06 -14.78 -1.05
CA VAL A 736 6.42 -14.48 -2.34
C VAL A 736 7.45 -14.10 -3.39
N PHE A 737 8.40 -13.24 -3.02
CA PHE A 737 9.36 -12.70 -3.98
C PHE A 737 10.26 -13.78 -4.59
N SER A 738 10.71 -14.76 -3.79
CA SER A 738 11.51 -15.89 -4.29
C SER A 738 10.77 -16.70 -5.35
N TRP A 739 9.49 -17.01 -5.12
CA TRP A 739 8.65 -17.76 -6.06
C TRP A 739 8.31 -16.98 -7.33
N SER A 740 8.21 -15.65 -7.23
CA SER A 740 8.00 -14.79 -8.39
C SER A 740 9.26 -14.73 -9.27
N GLN A 741 10.45 -14.72 -8.66
CA GLN A 741 11.71 -14.73 -9.40
C GLN A 741 11.93 -16.05 -10.15
N SER A 742 11.62 -17.20 -9.54
CA SER A 742 11.70 -18.51 -10.19
C SER A 742 10.54 -18.81 -11.15
N ARG A 743 9.62 -17.84 -11.34
CA ARG A 743 8.46 -17.93 -12.25
C ARG A 743 7.48 -19.06 -11.91
N VAL A 744 7.47 -19.52 -10.66
CA VAL A 744 6.47 -20.47 -10.18
C VAL A 744 5.19 -19.76 -9.74
N MET A 745 5.33 -18.60 -9.09
CA MET A 745 4.22 -17.86 -8.47
C MET A 745 3.43 -18.70 -7.44
N PHE A 746 4.10 -19.66 -6.81
CA PHE A 746 3.54 -20.69 -5.93
C PHE A 746 2.47 -20.19 -4.94
N PRO A 747 2.67 -19.07 -4.21
CA PRO A 747 1.72 -18.66 -3.17
C PRO A 747 0.37 -18.17 -3.70
N GLY A 748 0.21 -17.94 -5.00
CA GLY A 748 -1.04 -17.44 -5.57
C GLY A 748 -1.99 -18.51 -6.10
N TRP A 749 -1.58 -19.79 -6.12
CA TRP A 749 -2.39 -20.83 -6.78
C TRP A 749 -2.21 -22.26 -6.25
N TYR A 750 -1.15 -22.59 -5.52
CA TYR A 750 -0.92 -23.98 -5.10
C TYR A 750 -2.05 -24.49 -4.18
N GLY A 751 -2.56 -25.70 -4.48
CA GLY A 751 -3.67 -26.33 -3.77
C GLY A 751 -5.06 -25.93 -4.26
N VAL A 752 -5.17 -25.02 -5.24
CA VAL A 752 -6.45 -24.62 -5.85
C VAL A 752 -6.96 -25.71 -6.80
N GLY A 753 -6.09 -26.20 -7.68
CA GLY A 753 -6.49 -27.10 -8.76
C GLY A 753 -7.01 -28.41 -8.23
N SER A 754 -6.21 -29.08 -7.40
CA SER A 754 -6.59 -30.39 -6.85
C SER A 754 -7.84 -30.32 -5.97
N SER A 755 -8.03 -29.28 -5.16
CA SER A 755 -9.20 -29.17 -4.29
C SER A 755 -10.51 -28.99 -5.07
N PHE A 756 -10.54 -28.11 -6.08
CA PHE A 756 -11.70 -27.97 -6.95
C PHE A 756 -11.89 -29.19 -7.85
N LYS A 757 -10.81 -29.79 -8.36
CA LYS A 757 -10.90 -31.02 -9.16
C LYS A 757 -11.54 -32.16 -8.38
N GLU A 758 -11.11 -32.39 -7.14
CA GLU A 758 -11.72 -33.40 -6.26
C GLU A 758 -13.21 -33.13 -6.01
N PHE A 759 -13.61 -31.86 -5.89
CA PHE A 759 -15.02 -31.49 -5.78
C PHE A 759 -15.79 -31.79 -7.07
N ILE A 760 -15.23 -31.44 -8.25
CA ILE A 760 -15.86 -31.70 -9.56
C ILE A 760 -15.99 -33.19 -9.83
N ASP A 761 -14.94 -33.98 -9.53
CA ASP A 761 -14.91 -35.41 -9.81
C ASP A 761 -15.92 -36.21 -8.95
N LYS A 762 -16.35 -35.68 -7.80
CA LYS A 762 -17.42 -36.28 -6.97
C LYS A 762 -18.78 -36.26 -7.65
N ASN A 763 -19.09 -35.24 -8.45
CA ASN A 763 -20.32 -35.15 -9.21
C ASN A 763 -20.13 -34.23 -10.43
N PRO A 764 -20.31 -34.72 -11.67
CA PRO A 764 -20.19 -33.90 -12.88
C PRO A 764 -21.06 -32.63 -12.91
N GLU A 765 -22.17 -32.57 -12.15
CA GLU A 765 -22.99 -31.36 -12.04
C GLU A 765 -22.32 -30.23 -11.26
N ASN A 766 -21.30 -30.54 -10.46
CA ASN A 766 -20.62 -29.56 -9.60
C ASN A 766 -19.95 -28.44 -10.39
N ILE A 767 -19.46 -28.71 -11.61
CA ILE A 767 -18.89 -27.66 -12.47
C ILE A 767 -19.93 -26.58 -12.82
N ALA A 768 -21.19 -26.94 -13.00
CA ALA A 768 -22.25 -25.99 -13.28
C ALA A 768 -22.52 -25.09 -12.07
N ILE A 769 -22.39 -25.62 -10.85
CA ILE A 769 -22.51 -24.85 -9.60
C ILE A 769 -21.34 -23.87 -9.47
N LEU A 770 -20.11 -24.30 -9.75
CA LEU A 770 -18.94 -23.41 -9.68
C LEU A 770 -19.02 -22.29 -10.73
N ARG A 771 -19.51 -22.58 -11.93
CA ARG A 771 -19.80 -21.57 -12.97
C ARG A 771 -20.85 -20.55 -12.51
N ASP A 772 -21.91 -21.02 -11.86
CA ASP A 772 -22.94 -20.16 -11.27
C ASP A 772 -22.36 -19.27 -10.16
N MET A 773 -21.52 -19.83 -9.28
CA MET A 773 -20.78 -19.06 -8.26
C MET A 773 -19.89 -17.99 -8.91
N TYR A 774 -19.15 -18.31 -9.97
CA TYR A 774 -18.29 -17.34 -10.67
C TYR A 774 -19.09 -16.17 -11.26
N GLN A 775 -20.27 -16.44 -11.81
CA GLN A 775 -21.11 -15.40 -12.42
C GLN A 775 -21.87 -14.55 -11.39
N ASN A 776 -22.24 -15.13 -10.25
CA ASN A 776 -23.20 -14.52 -9.33
C ASN A 776 -22.62 -14.13 -7.97
N TRP A 777 -21.41 -14.57 -7.62
CA TRP A 777 -20.76 -14.27 -6.35
C TRP A 777 -19.45 -13.48 -6.52
N PRO A 778 -19.47 -12.14 -6.30
CA PRO A 778 -18.30 -11.28 -6.53
C PRO A 778 -17.03 -11.70 -5.79
N PHE A 779 -17.15 -12.29 -4.60
CA PHE A 779 -16.01 -12.84 -3.86
C PHE A 779 -15.35 -13.97 -4.64
N PHE A 780 -16.14 -14.96 -5.08
CA PHE A 780 -15.63 -16.11 -5.82
C PHE A 780 -15.07 -15.72 -7.19
N GLN A 781 -15.73 -14.80 -7.89
CA GLN A 781 -15.22 -14.23 -9.13
C GLN A 781 -13.84 -13.59 -8.90
N SER A 782 -13.74 -12.66 -7.96
CA SER A 782 -12.48 -11.97 -7.64
C SER A 782 -11.39 -12.93 -7.16
N LEU A 783 -11.74 -14.01 -6.46
CA LEU A 783 -10.81 -15.02 -5.97
C LEU A 783 -10.17 -15.77 -7.13
N LEU A 784 -10.97 -16.27 -8.08
CA LEU A 784 -10.49 -17.05 -9.22
C LEU A 784 -9.82 -16.20 -10.30
N SER A 785 -10.34 -15.00 -10.60
CA SER A 785 -9.69 -14.09 -11.56
C SER A 785 -8.28 -13.69 -11.10
N ASN A 786 -8.01 -13.68 -9.79
CA ASN A 786 -6.66 -13.46 -9.28
C ASN A 786 -5.77 -14.71 -9.46
N VAL A 787 -6.31 -15.92 -9.30
CA VAL A 787 -5.58 -17.16 -9.64
C VAL A 787 -5.21 -17.19 -11.12
N ASP A 788 -6.17 -16.90 -12.02
CA ASP A 788 -5.95 -16.76 -13.46
C ASP A 788 -4.80 -15.79 -13.77
N MET A 789 -4.85 -14.60 -13.18
CA MET A 789 -3.85 -13.55 -13.39
C MET A 789 -2.46 -13.90 -12.82
N VAL A 790 -2.39 -14.67 -11.74
CA VAL A 790 -1.10 -15.14 -11.21
C VAL A 790 -0.54 -16.25 -12.09
N LEU A 791 -1.37 -17.20 -12.52
CA LEU A 791 -0.96 -18.29 -13.42
C LEU A 791 -0.44 -17.74 -14.75
N SER A 792 -1.03 -16.67 -15.28
CA SER A 792 -0.61 -16.05 -16.54
C SER A 792 0.82 -15.48 -16.50
N LYS A 793 1.37 -15.25 -15.31
CA LYS A 793 2.74 -14.72 -15.10
C LYS A 793 3.77 -15.83 -14.84
N SER A 794 3.31 -17.05 -14.56
CA SER A 794 4.17 -18.20 -14.32
C SER A 794 4.79 -18.72 -15.61
N ASN A 795 5.93 -19.41 -15.51
CA ASN A 795 6.57 -20.09 -16.63
C ASN A 795 7.25 -21.37 -16.10
N MET A 796 6.60 -22.51 -16.32
CA MET A 796 7.07 -23.79 -15.80
C MET A 796 8.36 -24.30 -16.49
N ASN A 797 8.66 -23.86 -17.70
CA ASN A 797 9.94 -24.18 -18.36
C ASN A 797 11.10 -23.48 -17.65
N ILE A 798 10.93 -22.20 -17.30
CA ILE A 798 11.93 -21.47 -16.50
C ILE A 798 12.04 -22.10 -15.11
N ALA A 799 10.90 -22.39 -14.45
CA ALA A 799 10.90 -23.05 -13.14
C ALA A 799 11.66 -24.39 -13.15
N PHE A 800 11.57 -25.16 -14.25
CA PHE A 800 12.33 -26.39 -14.42
C PHE A 800 13.85 -26.13 -14.44
N GLU A 801 14.31 -25.08 -15.11
CA GLU A 801 15.73 -24.72 -15.11
C GLU A 801 16.22 -24.26 -13.73
N TYR A 802 15.36 -23.64 -12.91
CA TYR A 802 15.63 -23.39 -11.50
C TYR A 802 15.67 -24.68 -10.67
N ALA A 803 14.77 -25.62 -10.90
CA ALA A 803 14.78 -26.92 -10.22
C ALA A 803 16.05 -27.73 -10.50
N LYS A 804 16.69 -27.55 -11.67
CA LYS A 804 18.01 -28.15 -11.98
C LYS A 804 19.15 -27.60 -11.13
N LEU A 805 18.94 -26.54 -10.35
CA LEU A 805 19.91 -26.07 -9.37
C LEU A 805 19.94 -26.95 -8.11
N CYS A 806 18.94 -27.81 -7.92
CA CYS A 806 18.92 -28.76 -6.81
C CYS A 806 19.93 -29.88 -7.07
N GLU A 807 20.71 -30.23 -6.04
CA GLU A 807 21.76 -31.25 -6.16
C GLU A 807 21.20 -32.67 -6.03
N ASP A 808 20.21 -32.85 -5.17
CA ASP A 808 19.57 -34.13 -4.88
C ASP A 808 18.33 -34.36 -5.77
N ASP A 809 18.22 -35.57 -6.34
CA ASP A 809 17.11 -35.93 -7.24
C ASP A 809 15.75 -35.97 -6.53
N GLN A 810 15.68 -36.32 -5.24
CA GLN A 810 14.46 -36.30 -4.43
C GLN A 810 14.00 -34.87 -4.16
N VAL A 811 14.96 -33.96 -3.89
CA VAL A 811 14.69 -32.52 -3.76
C VAL A 811 14.18 -31.97 -5.09
N LYS A 812 14.82 -32.31 -6.20
CA LYS A 812 14.42 -31.89 -7.54
C LYS A 812 13.04 -32.42 -7.94
N ALA A 813 12.64 -33.61 -7.50
CA ALA A 813 11.34 -34.22 -7.80
C ALA A 813 10.14 -33.40 -7.28
N ILE A 814 10.35 -32.48 -6.32
CA ILE A 814 9.32 -31.51 -5.90
C ILE A 814 8.78 -30.68 -7.07
N TYR A 815 9.61 -30.40 -8.08
CA TYR A 815 9.16 -29.70 -9.29
C TYR A 815 8.01 -30.43 -9.98
N GLU A 816 8.04 -31.77 -10.07
CA GLU A 816 6.98 -32.54 -10.73
C GLU A 816 5.66 -32.42 -9.97
N THR A 817 5.72 -32.41 -8.64
CA THR A 817 4.54 -32.18 -7.79
C THR A 817 3.93 -30.81 -8.05
N ILE A 818 4.76 -29.76 -8.13
CA ILE A 818 4.32 -28.40 -8.44
C ILE A 818 3.77 -28.30 -9.87
N LEU A 819 4.45 -28.90 -10.86
CA LEU A 819 4.02 -28.88 -12.26
C LEU A 819 2.66 -29.55 -12.45
N ASN A 820 2.45 -30.71 -11.84
CA ASN A 820 1.19 -31.43 -11.91
C ASN A 820 0.04 -30.59 -11.33
N GLU A 821 0.25 -29.98 -10.15
CA GLU A 821 -0.76 -29.08 -9.57
C GLU A 821 -1.01 -27.85 -10.44
N TRP A 822 0.02 -27.28 -11.07
CA TRP A 822 -0.12 -26.14 -11.97
C TRP A 822 -1.02 -26.46 -13.18
N GLN A 823 -0.81 -27.62 -13.79
CA GLN A 823 -1.60 -28.08 -14.93
C GLN A 823 -3.07 -28.28 -14.54
N VAL A 824 -3.32 -28.99 -13.44
CA VAL A 824 -4.67 -29.20 -12.91
C VAL A 824 -5.34 -27.88 -12.58
N THR A 825 -4.61 -26.94 -11.95
CA THR A 825 -5.15 -25.63 -11.60
C THR A 825 -5.57 -24.86 -12.85
N LYS A 826 -4.71 -24.82 -13.88
CA LYS A 826 -5.03 -24.15 -15.15
C LYS A 826 -6.28 -24.74 -15.80
N GLU A 827 -6.38 -26.06 -15.88
CA GLU A 827 -7.54 -26.74 -16.48
C GLU A 827 -8.85 -26.42 -15.75
N VAL A 828 -8.82 -26.48 -14.41
CA VAL A 828 -10.01 -26.27 -13.58
C VAL A 828 -10.46 -24.81 -13.62
N ILE A 829 -9.55 -23.85 -13.52
CA ILE A 829 -9.88 -22.42 -13.57
C ILE A 829 -10.53 -22.08 -14.91
N LEU A 830 -9.92 -22.48 -16.04
CA LEU A 830 -10.49 -22.26 -17.37
C LEU A 830 -11.87 -22.92 -17.52
N ALA A 831 -12.07 -24.11 -16.96
CA ALA A 831 -13.35 -24.79 -16.97
C ALA A 831 -14.44 -24.07 -16.15
N ILE A 832 -14.08 -23.49 -15.01
CA ILE A 832 -15.00 -22.72 -14.15
C ILE A 832 -15.34 -21.36 -14.77
N GLU A 833 -14.35 -20.65 -15.30
CA GLU A 833 -14.56 -19.33 -15.91
C GLU A 833 -15.28 -19.43 -17.27
N GLY A 834 -15.09 -20.56 -17.97
CA GLY A 834 -15.70 -20.80 -19.29
C GLY A 834 -14.90 -20.20 -20.45
N TYR A 835 -13.57 -20.12 -20.30
CA TYR A 835 -12.65 -19.63 -21.32
C TYR A 835 -11.62 -20.69 -21.71
N ASP A 836 -11.01 -20.53 -22.89
CA ASP A 836 -9.98 -21.45 -23.41
C ASP A 836 -8.55 -20.99 -23.08
N GLU A 837 -8.38 -19.73 -22.67
CA GLU A 837 -7.10 -19.10 -22.39
C GLU A 837 -7.18 -18.19 -21.17
N LEU A 838 -6.07 -18.09 -20.43
CA LEU A 838 -5.95 -17.20 -19.28
C LEU A 838 -6.07 -15.74 -19.71
N LEU A 839 -6.51 -14.87 -18.79
CA LEU A 839 -6.72 -13.43 -18.98
C LEU A 839 -7.74 -13.07 -20.08
N ALA A 840 -8.68 -13.95 -20.40
CA ALA A 840 -9.72 -13.67 -21.41
C ALA A 840 -10.56 -12.42 -21.07
N GLU A 841 -10.80 -12.16 -19.78
CA GLU A 841 -11.52 -10.97 -19.29
C GLU A 841 -10.64 -9.72 -19.14
N ASN A 842 -9.31 -9.86 -19.31
CA ASN A 842 -8.35 -8.77 -19.19
C ASN A 842 -7.38 -8.69 -20.40
N PRO A 843 -7.90 -8.32 -21.59
CA PRO A 843 -7.10 -8.28 -22.81
C PRO A 843 -6.00 -7.21 -22.80
N TYR A 844 -6.12 -6.19 -21.95
CA TYR A 844 -5.07 -5.19 -21.75
C TYR A 844 -3.86 -5.81 -21.06
N LEU A 845 -4.07 -6.45 -19.90
CA LEU A 845 -2.99 -7.09 -19.16
C LEU A 845 -2.32 -8.18 -20.01
N LYS A 846 -3.12 -8.96 -20.76
CA LYS A 846 -2.59 -9.95 -21.71
C LYS A 846 -1.62 -9.31 -22.70
N ALA A 847 -2.06 -8.29 -23.43
CA ALA A 847 -1.20 -7.58 -24.40
C ALA A 847 0.04 -6.96 -23.74
N SER A 848 -0.09 -6.43 -22.53
CA SER A 848 1.03 -5.87 -21.77
C SER A 848 2.06 -6.93 -21.35
N LEU A 849 1.62 -8.13 -20.94
CA LEU A 849 2.51 -9.26 -20.67
C LEU A 849 3.15 -9.77 -21.98
N ASP A 850 2.34 -9.86 -23.04
CA ASP A 850 2.67 -9.91 -24.47
C ASP A 850 4.04 -9.32 -24.81
N TYR A 851 4.11 -8.00 -24.61
CA TYR A 851 5.27 -7.19 -24.95
C TYR A 851 6.50 -7.43 -24.09
N ARG A 852 6.33 -7.90 -22.85
CA ARG A 852 7.39 -7.87 -21.85
C ARG A 852 7.97 -9.25 -21.54
N MET A 853 7.18 -10.32 -21.68
CA MET A 853 7.61 -11.68 -21.33
C MET A 853 8.89 -12.15 -22.05
N PRO A 854 9.08 -11.92 -23.36
CA PRO A 854 10.30 -12.36 -24.04
C PRO A 854 11.57 -11.78 -23.39
N TYR A 855 11.52 -10.53 -22.91
CA TYR A 855 12.66 -9.88 -22.28
C TYR A 855 12.92 -10.40 -20.86
N PHE A 856 11.87 -10.69 -20.09
CA PHE A 856 12.03 -11.26 -18.75
C PHE A 856 12.55 -12.69 -18.80
N ASN A 857 12.10 -13.47 -19.78
CA ASN A 857 12.59 -14.83 -19.95
C ASN A 857 14.12 -14.82 -20.13
N ILE A 858 14.67 -13.93 -20.96
CA ILE A 858 16.12 -13.75 -21.11
C ILE A 858 16.77 -13.41 -19.75
N LEU A 859 16.20 -12.46 -19.00
CA LEU A 859 16.73 -12.05 -17.71
C LEU A 859 16.70 -13.18 -16.66
N ASN A 860 15.69 -14.06 -16.72
CA ASN A 860 15.61 -15.26 -15.88
C ASN A 860 16.74 -16.26 -16.18
N TYR A 861 17.07 -16.49 -17.46
CA TYR A 861 18.22 -17.34 -17.83
C TYR A 861 19.56 -16.72 -17.42
N ILE A 862 19.70 -15.40 -17.56
CA ILE A 862 20.88 -14.68 -17.06
C ILE A 862 21.00 -14.84 -15.54
N GLN A 863 19.90 -14.67 -14.79
CA GLN A 863 19.87 -14.86 -13.34
C GLN A 863 20.30 -16.29 -12.96
N LEU A 864 19.77 -17.30 -13.65
CA LEU A 864 20.13 -18.71 -13.45
C LEU A 864 21.63 -18.94 -13.61
N GLU A 865 22.21 -18.46 -14.72
CA GLU A 865 23.64 -18.65 -14.97
C GLU A 865 24.50 -17.88 -13.97
N LEU A 866 24.11 -16.66 -13.58
CA LEU A 866 24.82 -15.91 -12.54
C LEU A 866 24.79 -16.65 -11.18
N ILE A 867 23.66 -17.25 -10.80
CA ILE A 867 23.56 -18.07 -9.58
C ILE A 867 24.49 -19.29 -9.68
N LYS A 868 24.54 -19.97 -10.83
CA LYS A 868 25.45 -21.11 -11.04
C LYS A 868 26.91 -20.69 -10.92
N ARG A 869 27.31 -19.57 -11.54
CA ARG A 869 28.67 -19.00 -11.42
C ARG A 869 29.01 -18.63 -9.99
N GLN A 870 28.06 -18.04 -9.25
CA GLN A 870 28.25 -17.72 -7.84
C GLN A 870 28.54 -18.99 -7.02
N ARG A 871 27.75 -20.05 -7.19
CA ARG A 871 27.95 -21.33 -6.49
C ARG A 871 29.29 -21.99 -6.84
N ARG A 872 29.80 -21.80 -8.06
CA ARG A 872 31.13 -22.26 -8.49
C ARG A 872 32.30 -21.36 -8.03
N GLY A 873 32.03 -20.21 -7.42
CA GLY A 873 33.06 -19.24 -7.02
C GLY A 873 33.68 -18.48 -8.20
N GLU A 874 32.95 -18.38 -9.33
CA GLU A 874 33.41 -17.75 -10.58
C GLU A 874 33.05 -16.27 -10.70
N LEU A 875 32.38 -15.69 -9.68
CA LEU A 875 32.04 -14.27 -9.62
C LEU A 875 32.93 -13.56 -8.61
N SER A 876 33.43 -12.38 -8.97
CA SER A 876 33.99 -11.45 -7.99
C SER A 876 32.89 -10.87 -7.10
N SER A 877 33.25 -10.33 -5.93
CA SER A 877 32.29 -9.67 -5.03
C SER A 877 31.48 -8.55 -5.71
N ASP A 878 32.07 -7.84 -6.67
CA ASP A 878 31.35 -6.83 -7.44
C ASP A 878 30.42 -7.44 -8.50
N GLN A 879 30.76 -8.61 -9.05
CA GLN A 879 29.92 -9.31 -10.04
C GLN A 879 28.72 -10.02 -9.41
N GLU A 880 28.77 -10.39 -8.13
CA GLU A 880 27.59 -10.92 -7.41
C GLU A 880 26.42 -9.92 -7.42
N LYS A 881 26.71 -8.62 -7.48
CA LYS A 881 25.71 -7.56 -7.62
C LYS A 881 24.89 -7.67 -8.92
N LEU A 882 25.37 -8.39 -9.93
CA LEU A 882 24.60 -8.62 -11.15
C LEU A 882 23.36 -9.46 -10.90
N ILE A 883 23.41 -10.41 -9.95
CA ILE A 883 22.22 -11.17 -9.52
C ILE A 883 21.17 -10.19 -9.00
N HIS A 884 21.59 -9.20 -8.21
CA HIS A 884 20.70 -8.17 -7.71
C HIS A 884 20.08 -7.31 -8.81
N THR A 885 20.82 -6.99 -9.87
CA THR A 885 20.30 -6.31 -11.07
C THR A 885 19.22 -7.15 -11.75
N THR A 886 19.43 -8.45 -11.92
CA THR A 886 18.41 -9.33 -12.51
C THR A 886 17.15 -9.41 -11.64
N ILE A 887 17.31 -9.52 -10.31
CA ILE A 887 16.19 -9.54 -9.36
C ILE A 887 15.34 -8.27 -9.52
N ASN A 888 15.99 -7.10 -9.60
CA ASN A 888 15.32 -5.83 -9.82
C ASN A 888 14.55 -5.80 -11.14
N GLY A 889 15.18 -6.22 -12.24
CA GLY A 889 14.58 -6.18 -13.57
C GLY A 889 13.36 -7.09 -13.67
N ILE A 890 13.45 -8.32 -13.15
CA ILE A 890 12.32 -9.27 -13.10
C ILE A 890 11.18 -8.72 -12.24
N ALA A 891 11.49 -8.16 -11.06
CA ALA A 891 10.50 -7.61 -10.15
C ALA A 891 9.76 -6.38 -10.73
N THR A 892 10.52 -5.43 -11.29
CA THR A 892 9.99 -4.24 -11.96
C THR A 892 9.09 -4.65 -13.14
N GLY A 893 9.50 -5.72 -13.81
CA GLY A 893 8.82 -6.26 -14.97
C GLY A 893 7.47 -6.92 -14.70
N LEU A 894 7.46 -7.85 -13.75
CA LEU A 894 6.27 -8.61 -13.35
C LEU A 894 5.22 -7.74 -12.65
N ARG A 895 5.63 -6.57 -12.13
CA ARG A 895 4.80 -5.71 -11.26
C ARG A 895 4.30 -6.53 -10.05
N ASN A 896 2.98 -6.62 -9.86
CA ASN A 896 2.29 -7.46 -8.88
C ASN A 896 2.39 -8.96 -9.24
N SER A 897 2.57 -9.88 -8.28
CA SER A 897 2.87 -11.31 -8.61
C SER A 897 2.28 -12.38 -7.68
N GLY A 898 1.40 -11.99 -6.76
CA GLY A 898 0.67 -12.91 -5.87
C GLY A 898 0.08 -12.16 -4.72
#